data_AF-A0A6I6N058-F1
#
_entry.id   AF-A0A6I6N058-F1
#
_cell.length_a   1.000
_cell.length_b   1.000
_cell.length_c   1.000
_cell.angle_alpha   90.00
_cell.angle_beta   90.00
_cell.angle_gamma   90.00
#
_symmetry.space_group_name_H-M   'P 1'
#
loop_
_entity.id
_entity.type
_entity.pdbx_description
1 polymer ?
#
loop_
_entity_poly.entity_id
_entity_poly.type
_entity_poly.pdbx_seq_one_letter_code
_entity_poly.pdbx_strand_id
1 'polypeptide(L)'
;MTDVPAAVPAARVRAPRRRRRTAALTAAFLLPAAAGIALASAPGAAAASIPTAPTTVVNAGSGKCVDASGGATGNGTAVQQYTCNGTGAQSWQFTPTDSGYYRIGLASAPDQVWDETGVSTADGALTQLWLYGGGANQQWQPVAEASGTYHFVNRNSGKCLDVPSASTADSVQLQQYTCNGTAAQSFSLSAGITPPAGTPDFGPNVTVFDPSMPASTIQSKINSVYSTQQNNEFGTQRNALLFTPGTYNVDIPVGYYTQVAGLGLSPDQVSITGGGVHVEGRTSDGNATQNFWRDAENMSVSPSSGSTMWAVSQADPFRRMDVHGGMKLWDDTHGTTTNWSSGGYIGDSRVFGQINSGTQQQFLTQDTAMNGGWTGHNWNMVFSGDTGAPATSFPSPQYTTVDQSPVMREKPFLYVDSSGNWQVFVPSARTNVQGPDWTNGNAPGTSLPISQFYIVKPGDTATTINNALAAGKNLIVAPGVYHLSAPLNITRPDTVVLGLGLATLVPDNGVTAITTADADGIDIAGLLISANTTNSSTLMQVGPTGSTASHTADPIVLHDVFFRIGGDIAGKATQTLVINSNDVIGDDLWLWRADHTNGVGWTTNPAANGLIVNGDDVTMYGLAVEHFQKYQTTWNGNGGRTYFYQSETPYDVPDQSAWTTSGGDLGYASYKVANSVTSHEAWGVGVYAYLRDNPSVVLGHAIEVPTTSAVKFHSMVTTVLGGDGTINHIIDNTGNQVTPSSNVAYLVSYP
;
A
#
# COMPACT_ATOMS: atom_id res chain seq x y z
N MET A 1 -1.90 73.32 29.53
CA MET A 1 -3.13 72.51 29.40
C MET A 1 -2.75 71.33 28.54
N THR A 2 -2.84 70.15 29.14
CA THR A 2 -1.75 69.15 29.28
C THR A 2 -1.66 68.21 28.06
N ASP A 3 -0.56 68.05 27.32
CA ASP A 3 0.88 67.83 27.56
C ASP A 3 1.33 66.40 27.95
N VAL A 4 2.13 65.83 27.04
CA VAL A 4 3.36 64.99 27.18
C VAL A 4 3.27 63.44 27.09
N PRO A 5 4.11 62.81 26.22
CA PRO A 5 4.31 61.36 26.04
C PRO A 5 5.58 60.82 26.76
N ALA A 6 5.80 59.50 26.83
CA ALA A 6 7.14 58.89 26.86
C ALA A 6 7.15 57.36 26.68
N ALA A 7 8.17 56.88 25.96
CA ALA A 7 8.54 55.48 25.69
C ALA A 7 9.81 55.07 26.47
N VAL A 8 9.94 53.77 26.79
CA VAL A 8 11.12 52.83 26.75
C VAL A 8 12.47 53.34 27.37
N PRO A 9 13.28 52.58 28.19
CA PRO A 9 13.94 51.33 27.77
C PRO A 9 14.41 50.29 28.84
N ALA A 10 15.02 49.22 28.32
CA ALA A 10 15.68 48.08 28.95
C ALA A 10 17.05 48.36 29.60
N ALA A 11 17.54 47.46 30.47
CA ALA A 11 18.93 46.92 30.45
C ALA A 11 19.19 45.83 31.52
N ARG A 12 19.99 44.83 31.11
CA ARG A 12 20.63 43.74 31.88
C ARG A 12 21.69 44.28 32.88
N VAL A 13 22.11 43.44 33.86
CA VAL A 13 23.50 42.93 34.06
C VAL A 13 23.74 42.29 35.46
N ARG A 14 24.19 41.02 35.42
CA ARG A 14 25.14 40.21 36.25
C ARG A 14 25.06 40.08 37.80
N ALA A 15 25.16 38.80 38.20
CA ALA A 15 25.55 38.20 39.51
C ALA A 15 26.96 38.64 39.99
N PRO A 16 27.46 38.39 41.24
CA PRO A 16 27.53 37.06 41.91
C PRO A 16 27.53 37.05 43.48
N ARG A 17 27.48 35.86 44.12
CA ARG A 17 28.45 35.38 45.16
C ARG A 17 27.94 34.23 46.04
N ARG A 18 28.82 33.21 46.17
CA ARG A 18 28.86 32.16 47.21
C ARG A 18 29.01 32.76 48.63
N ARG A 19 28.42 32.14 49.65
CA ARG A 19 29.00 32.02 51.01
C ARG A 19 28.61 30.71 51.71
N ARG A 20 29.58 30.19 52.48
CA ARG A 20 29.58 28.96 53.28
C ARG A 20 29.15 29.24 54.74
N ARG A 21 28.50 28.22 55.35
CA ARG A 21 28.60 27.65 56.72
C ARG A 21 28.53 28.56 57.98
N THR A 22 27.67 28.17 58.93
CA THR A 22 27.93 27.75 60.35
C THR A 22 26.56 27.36 60.97
N ALA A 23 26.28 26.14 61.45
CA ALA A 23 26.74 25.40 62.65
C ALA A 23 25.70 25.43 63.78
N ALA A 24 25.18 24.25 64.19
CA ALA A 24 25.06 23.78 65.58
C ALA A 24 24.32 22.43 65.65
N LEU A 25 24.96 21.45 66.29
CA LEU A 25 24.43 20.13 66.66
C LEU A 25 23.54 20.21 67.90
N THR A 26 22.51 19.36 67.98
CA THR A 26 22.11 18.68 69.21
C THR A 26 21.67 17.25 68.88
N ALA A 27 22.34 16.28 69.50
CA ALA A 27 22.03 14.86 69.43
C ALA A 27 21.15 14.45 70.62
N ALA A 28 20.15 13.60 70.39
CA ALA A 28 19.50 12.83 71.45
C ALA A 28 18.87 11.53 70.91
N PHE A 29 19.45 10.42 71.36
CA PHE A 29 18.91 9.08 71.60
C PHE A 29 18.23 8.26 70.48
N LEU A 30 18.98 7.20 70.09
CA LEU A 30 18.59 6.04 69.30
C LEU A 30 17.84 5.00 70.16
N LEU A 31 16.71 4.53 69.64
CA LEU A 31 16.15 3.19 69.87
C LEU A 31 16.08 2.50 68.50
N PRO A 32 16.56 1.26 68.32
CA PRO A 32 16.57 0.61 67.01
C PRO A 32 15.21 -0.02 66.72
N ALA A 33 14.44 0.56 65.81
CA ALA A 33 13.40 -0.17 65.11
C ALA A 33 14.07 -0.99 64.01
N ALA A 34 14.15 -2.31 64.20
CA ALA A 34 14.56 -3.25 63.17
C ALA A 34 13.50 -3.26 62.05
N ALA A 35 13.68 -2.39 61.07
CA ALA A 35 13.00 -2.52 59.78
C ALA A 35 13.71 -3.63 59.00
N GLY A 36 13.11 -4.81 58.98
CA GLY A 36 13.49 -5.86 58.05
C GLY A 36 13.30 -5.35 56.64
N ILE A 37 14.41 -5.01 55.97
CA ILE A 37 14.44 -4.82 54.53
C ILE A 37 14.26 -6.22 53.95
N ALA A 38 13.02 -6.60 53.68
CA ALA A 38 12.75 -7.63 52.69
C ALA A 38 13.29 -7.08 51.37
N LEU A 39 14.42 -7.62 50.92
CA LEU A 39 14.82 -7.54 49.52
C LEU A 39 13.67 -8.16 48.73
N ALA A 40 12.78 -7.33 48.20
CA ALA A 40 11.85 -7.76 47.19
C ALA A 40 12.71 -8.27 46.02
N SER A 41 12.75 -9.59 45.86
CA SER A 41 13.27 -10.22 44.66
C SER A 41 12.58 -9.55 43.48
N ALA A 42 13.37 -9.01 42.56
CA ALA A 42 12.87 -8.54 41.28
C ALA A 42 11.91 -9.59 40.71
N PRO A 43 10.76 -9.20 40.12
CA PRO A 43 9.92 -10.16 39.43
C PRO A 43 10.80 -10.86 38.40
N GLY A 44 10.92 -12.18 38.53
CA GLY A 44 11.66 -12.98 37.57
C GLY A 44 11.12 -12.67 36.18
N ALA A 45 12.01 -12.27 35.27
CA ALA A 45 11.66 -12.10 33.87
C ALA A 45 10.88 -13.35 33.43
N ALA A 46 9.68 -13.14 32.89
CA ALA A 46 8.90 -14.22 32.31
C ALA A 46 9.80 -14.95 31.30
N ALA A 47 9.91 -16.28 31.42
CA ALA A 47 10.67 -17.07 30.47
C ALA A 47 10.02 -16.87 29.08
N ALA A 48 10.77 -16.23 28.18
CA ALA A 48 10.33 -16.02 26.81
C ALA A 48 10.06 -17.38 26.12
N SER A 49 8.97 -17.49 25.38
CA SER A 49 8.60 -18.72 24.67
C SER A 49 9.43 -18.84 23.39
N ILE A 50 10.52 -19.60 23.44
CA ILE A 50 11.27 -20.01 22.25
C ILE A 50 10.43 -21.02 21.44
N PRO A 51 10.31 -20.87 20.10
CA PRO A 51 9.56 -21.80 19.28
C PRO A 51 10.10 -23.23 19.41
N THR A 52 9.19 -24.22 19.53
CA THR A 52 9.54 -25.65 19.49
C THR A 52 9.62 -26.18 18.06
N ALA A 53 8.98 -25.50 17.11
CA ALA A 53 9.07 -25.78 15.68
C ALA A 53 10.27 -25.06 15.04
N PRO A 54 10.79 -25.55 13.89
CA PRO A 54 11.80 -24.84 13.14
C PRO A 54 11.41 -23.40 12.84
N THR A 55 12.32 -22.47 13.11
CA THR A 55 12.08 -21.03 13.03
C THR A 55 13.19 -20.38 12.23
N THR A 56 12.82 -19.36 11.47
CA THR A 56 13.75 -18.44 10.84
C THR A 56 14.19 -17.40 11.87
N VAL A 57 15.49 -17.09 11.86
CA VAL A 57 16.09 -16.07 12.72
C VAL A 57 16.45 -14.88 11.83
N VAL A 58 15.83 -13.72 12.06
CA VAL A 58 15.98 -12.55 11.18
C VAL A 58 16.65 -11.43 11.96
N ASN A 59 17.73 -10.85 11.42
CA ASN A 59 18.40 -9.72 12.05
C ASN A 59 17.55 -8.44 11.93
N ALA A 60 17.38 -7.71 13.03
CA ALA A 60 16.57 -6.49 13.10
C ALA A 60 17.21 -5.30 12.38
N GLY A 61 18.54 -5.28 12.22
CA GLY A 61 19.26 -4.21 11.53
C GLY A 61 19.24 -4.34 10.01
N SER A 62 19.40 -5.56 9.49
CA SER A 62 19.46 -5.82 8.05
C SER A 62 18.18 -6.37 7.44
N GLY A 63 17.27 -6.92 8.24
CA GLY A 63 16.10 -7.67 7.76
C GLY A 63 16.44 -9.00 7.09
N LYS A 64 17.70 -9.44 7.15
CA LYS A 64 18.19 -10.70 6.54
C LYS A 64 18.14 -11.85 7.52
N CYS A 65 18.07 -13.06 6.97
CA CYS A 65 17.95 -14.29 7.71
C CYS A 65 19.33 -14.86 8.05
N VAL A 66 19.47 -15.45 9.24
CA VAL A 66 20.61 -16.32 9.56
C VAL A 66 20.50 -17.58 8.68
N ASP A 67 21.58 -17.91 8.00
CA ASP A 67 21.62 -18.81 6.85
C ASP A 67 22.84 -19.74 6.95
N ALA A 68 22.62 -21.04 6.74
CA ALA A 68 23.70 -21.99 6.52
C ALA A 68 24.16 -21.88 5.06
N SER A 69 25.40 -21.42 4.85
CA SER A 69 25.90 -21.08 3.51
C SER A 69 25.70 -22.21 2.49
N GLY A 70 24.96 -21.92 1.42
CA GLY A 70 24.63 -22.87 0.36
C GLY A 70 23.70 -24.02 0.81
N GLY A 71 23.07 -23.93 1.98
CA GLY A 71 22.30 -25.01 2.60
C GLY A 71 23.13 -26.22 2.99
N ALA A 72 24.45 -26.07 3.11
CA ALA A 72 25.35 -27.17 3.45
C ALA A 72 25.21 -27.58 4.93
N THR A 73 25.44 -28.86 5.21
CA THR A 73 25.31 -29.45 6.55
C THR A 73 26.64 -30.00 7.08
N GLY A 74 27.76 -29.64 6.44
CA GLY A 74 29.08 -30.11 6.84
C GLY A 74 29.68 -29.27 7.96
N ASN A 75 30.50 -29.88 8.80
CA ASN A 75 31.33 -29.15 9.77
C ASN A 75 32.15 -28.07 9.06
N GLY A 76 32.15 -26.85 9.60
CA GLY A 76 32.82 -25.70 9.00
C GLY A 76 31.99 -24.91 8.00
N THR A 77 30.73 -25.30 7.76
CA THR A 77 29.81 -24.49 6.93
C THR A 77 29.62 -23.13 7.61
N ALA A 78 29.83 -22.03 6.86
CA ALA A 78 29.64 -20.69 7.40
C ALA A 78 28.17 -20.46 7.79
N VAL A 79 27.95 -19.94 9.00
CA VAL A 79 26.66 -19.34 9.38
C VAL A 79 26.74 -17.87 9.01
N GLN A 80 25.94 -17.46 8.04
CA GLN A 80 25.99 -16.13 7.43
C GLN A 80 24.63 -15.44 7.55
N GLN A 81 24.55 -14.17 7.17
CA GLN A 81 23.27 -13.58 6.80
C GLN A 81 23.04 -13.68 5.29
N TYR A 82 21.79 -13.94 4.91
CA TYR A 82 21.37 -13.96 3.52
C TYR A 82 19.92 -13.45 3.41
N THR A 83 19.57 -12.91 2.24
CA THR A 83 18.20 -12.51 1.90
C THR A 83 17.25 -13.66 2.23
N CYS A 84 16.23 -13.36 3.02
CA CYS A 84 15.26 -14.38 3.43
C CYS A 84 14.62 -15.00 2.18
N ASN A 85 14.77 -16.32 2.02
CA ASN A 85 14.42 -17.03 0.79
C ASN A 85 13.54 -18.27 1.02
N GLY A 86 13.12 -18.50 2.28
CA GLY A 86 12.21 -19.60 2.64
C GLY A 86 12.80 -21.00 2.50
N THR A 87 14.09 -21.14 2.20
CA THR A 87 14.74 -22.45 2.05
C THR A 87 15.09 -23.06 3.41
N GLY A 88 15.35 -24.37 3.41
CA GLY A 88 15.82 -25.08 4.60
C GLY A 88 17.16 -24.56 5.17
N ALA A 89 17.92 -23.77 4.40
CA ALA A 89 19.16 -23.12 4.86
C ALA A 89 18.92 -22.09 5.97
N GLN A 90 17.68 -21.58 6.10
CA GLN A 90 17.29 -20.51 7.02
C GLN A 90 16.29 -20.98 8.09
N SER A 91 16.23 -22.30 8.30
CA SER A 91 15.30 -22.94 9.22
C SER A 91 16.09 -23.55 10.39
N TRP A 92 15.88 -23.03 11.59
CA TRP A 92 16.66 -23.35 12.77
C TRP A 92 15.79 -24.02 13.85
N GLN A 93 16.26 -25.15 14.38
CA GLN A 93 15.64 -25.86 15.48
C GLN A 93 16.33 -25.50 16.81
N PHE A 94 15.54 -24.95 17.73
CA PHE A 94 15.98 -24.63 19.08
C PHE A 94 15.74 -25.83 19.98
N THR A 95 16.81 -26.47 20.46
CA THR A 95 16.72 -27.56 21.43
C THR A 95 17.29 -27.11 22.77
N PRO A 96 16.51 -27.10 23.87
CA PRO A 96 17.02 -26.69 25.18
C PRO A 96 18.13 -27.64 25.64
N THR A 97 19.17 -27.07 26.24
CA THR A 97 20.21 -27.84 26.96
C THR A 97 19.89 -27.81 28.44
N ASP A 98 20.36 -26.79 29.16
CA ASP A 98 20.03 -26.50 30.55
C ASP A 98 20.11 -24.99 30.82
N SER A 99 19.62 -24.55 31.99
CA SER A 99 19.82 -23.18 32.49
C SER A 99 19.46 -22.04 31.50
N GLY A 100 18.48 -22.26 30.62
CA GLY A 100 18.03 -21.29 29.63
C GLY A 100 18.90 -21.22 28.35
N TYR A 101 19.88 -22.11 28.20
CA TYR A 101 20.67 -22.26 26.99
C TYR A 101 20.03 -23.26 26.02
N TYR A 102 20.34 -23.05 24.75
CA TYR A 102 19.87 -23.87 23.63
C TYR A 102 21.05 -24.24 22.75
N ARG A 103 20.96 -25.41 22.13
CA ARG A 103 21.67 -25.67 20.88
C ARG A 103 20.74 -25.26 19.73
N ILE A 104 21.29 -24.53 18.76
CA ILE A 104 20.55 -23.99 17.62
C ILE A 104 21.03 -24.73 16.38
N GLY A 105 20.28 -25.74 15.97
CA GLY A 105 20.64 -26.66 14.88
C GLY A 105 19.92 -26.33 13.58
N LEU A 106 20.55 -26.59 12.43
CA LEU A 106 19.85 -26.49 11.15
C LEU A 106 18.73 -27.53 11.08
N ALA A 107 17.50 -27.17 10.72
CA ALA A 107 16.35 -28.08 10.80
C ALA A 107 16.50 -29.35 9.94
N SER A 108 17.21 -29.27 8.81
CA SER A 108 17.53 -30.42 7.95
C SER A 108 18.65 -31.31 8.50
N ALA A 109 19.44 -30.82 9.47
CA ALA A 109 20.48 -31.56 10.17
C ALA A 109 20.59 -31.04 11.62
N PRO A 110 19.65 -31.37 12.52
CA PRO A 110 19.51 -30.70 13.83
C PRO A 110 20.71 -30.83 14.78
N ASP A 111 21.60 -31.79 14.54
CA ASP A 111 22.84 -31.94 15.30
C ASP A 111 24.00 -31.10 14.74
N GLN A 112 23.82 -30.40 13.62
CA GLN A 112 24.75 -29.39 13.08
C GLN A 112 24.34 -28.02 13.59
N VAL A 113 25.07 -27.52 14.58
CA VAL A 113 24.66 -26.37 15.39
C VAL A 113 25.58 -25.18 15.23
N TRP A 114 25.08 -23.99 15.58
CA TRP A 114 25.90 -22.78 15.69
C TRP A 114 27.05 -22.98 16.68
N ASP A 115 28.27 -22.90 16.15
CA ASP A 115 29.53 -23.14 16.82
C ASP A 115 30.45 -21.94 16.64
N GLU A 116 31.03 -21.45 17.72
CA GLU A 116 32.09 -20.46 17.64
C GLU A 116 33.43 -21.13 17.31
N THR A 117 33.98 -20.76 16.14
CA THR A 117 35.16 -21.39 15.55
C THR A 117 36.33 -21.41 16.53
N GLY A 118 36.94 -22.58 16.69
CA GLY A 118 38.11 -22.76 17.55
C GLY A 118 37.83 -22.58 19.05
N VAL A 119 36.57 -22.67 19.49
CA VAL A 119 36.16 -22.46 20.90
C VAL A 119 36.58 -21.08 21.40
N SER A 120 36.67 -20.11 20.49
CA SER A 120 37.17 -18.77 20.78
C SER A 120 36.24 -17.98 21.70
N THR A 121 36.82 -17.06 22.46
CA THR A 121 36.12 -16.04 23.24
C THR A 121 36.45 -14.61 22.76
N ALA A 122 37.25 -14.49 21.69
CA ALA A 122 37.64 -13.20 21.13
C ALA A 122 36.49 -12.55 20.35
N ASP A 123 36.50 -11.21 20.29
CA ASP A 123 35.62 -10.48 19.37
C ASP A 123 36.02 -10.81 17.93
N GLY A 124 35.02 -11.00 17.07
CA GLY A 124 35.23 -11.32 15.66
C GLY A 124 35.55 -12.78 15.37
N ALA A 125 35.42 -13.68 16.35
CA ALA A 125 35.43 -15.10 16.04
C ALA A 125 34.18 -15.45 15.23
N LEU A 126 34.37 -16.24 14.16
CA LEU A 126 33.33 -16.52 13.18
C LEU A 126 32.43 -17.67 13.64
N THR A 127 31.14 -17.53 13.38
CA THR A 127 30.15 -18.57 13.64
C THR A 127 30.06 -19.53 12.46
N GLN A 128 30.06 -20.83 12.74
CA GLN A 128 29.99 -21.92 11.76
C GLN A 128 29.01 -23.01 12.21
N LEU A 129 28.70 -23.96 11.33
CA LEU A 129 28.07 -25.22 11.71
C LEU A 129 29.11 -26.22 12.17
N TRP A 130 28.81 -26.91 13.27
CA TRP A 130 29.58 -28.04 13.71
C TRP A 130 28.69 -29.08 14.39
N LEU A 131 29.07 -30.35 14.27
CA LEU A 131 28.41 -31.45 14.97
C LEU A 131 28.40 -31.17 16.48
N TYR A 132 27.22 -31.22 17.08
CA TYR A 132 27.01 -30.94 18.49
C TYR A 132 27.75 -31.99 19.35
N GLY A 133 28.73 -31.51 20.12
CA GLY A 133 29.51 -32.30 21.07
C GLY A 133 29.26 -31.91 22.53
N GLY A 134 28.34 -30.97 22.79
CA GLY A 134 28.05 -30.46 24.13
C GLY A 134 28.98 -29.36 24.62
N GLY A 135 29.86 -28.83 23.76
CA GLY A 135 30.76 -27.72 24.11
C GLY A 135 30.00 -26.44 24.47
N ALA A 136 30.55 -25.62 25.37
CA ALA A 136 29.92 -24.34 25.74
C ALA A 136 29.88 -23.36 24.56
N ASN A 137 30.82 -23.47 23.61
CA ASN A 137 30.86 -22.63 22.41
C ASN A 137 29.72 -22.94 21.41
N GLN A 138 28.97 -24.02 21.64
CA GLN A 138 27.85 -24.50 20.83
C GLN A 138 26.48 -24.21 21.48
N GLN A 139 26.45 -23.44 22.56
CA GLN A 139 25.27 -23.20 23.37
C GLN A 139 25.01 -21.71 23.49
N TRP A 140 23.78 -21.31 23.22
CA TRP A 140 23.36 -19.92 23.11
C TRP A 140 22.16 -19.67 24.00
N GLN A 141 22.20 -18.58 24.76
CA GLN A 141 21.08 -18.10 25.55
C GLN A 141 20.34 -17.01 24.76
N PRO A 142 19.10 -17.27 24.31
CA PRO A 142 18.24 -16.21 23.81
C PRO A 142 17.79 -15.33 24.97
N VAL A 143 18.04 -14.03 24.88
CA VAL A 143 17.62 -13.03 25.87
C VAL A 143 16.63 -12.09 25.21
N ALA A 144 15.40 -12.08 25.72
CA ALA A 144 14.31 -11.29 25.15
C ALA A 144 14.50 -9.78 25.34
N GLU A 145 14.06 -9.02 24.34
CA GLU A 145 14.07 -7.57 24.30
C GLU A 145 12.64 -7.01 24.26
N ALA A 146 12.48 -5.70 24.51
CA ALA A 146 11.17 -5.06 24.66
C ALA A 146 10.27 -5.10 23.39
N SER A 147 10.82 -5.44 22.23
CA SER A 147 10.17 -5.51 20.91
C SER A 147 9.82 -6.92 20.44
N GLY A 148 9.94 -7.94 21.29
CA GLY A 148 9.75 -9.35 20.87
C GLY A 148 10.92 -9.92 20.06
N THR A 149 12.02 -9.18 19.99
CA THR A 149 13.33 -9.62 19.48
C THR A 149 14.17 -10.25 20.59
N TYR A 150 15.28 -10.85 20.18
CA TYR A 150 16.23 -11.54 21.04
C TYR A 150 17.65 -11.17 20.63
N HIS A 151 18.55 -11.01 21.59
CA HIS A 151 19.97 -11.24 21.32
C HIS A 151 20.36 -12.64 21.82
N PHE A 152 21.34 -13.26 21.17
CA PHE A 152 21.82 -14.60 21.51
C PHE A 152 23.19 -14.51 22.16
N VAL A 153 23.30 -14.90 23.43
CA VAL A 153 24.55 -14.87 24.20
C VAL A 153 25.21 -16.24 24.20
N ASN A 154 26.44 -16.34 23.68
CA ASN A 154 27.21 -17.57 23.68
C ASN A 154 27.62 -17.96 25.12
N ARG A 155 27.42 -19.22 25.50
CA ARG A 155 27.71 -19.71 26.85
C ARG A 155 29.19 -19.69 27.22
N ASN A 156 30.08 -19.88 26.25
CA ASN A 156 31.52 -19.93 26.48
C ASN A 156 32.12 -18.54 26.75
N SER A 157 31.66 -17.52 26.02
CA SER A 157 32.27 -16.19 26.02
C SER A 157 31.44 -15.11 26.72
N GLY A 158 30.14 -15.31 26.87
CA GLY A 158 29.21 -14.26 27.30
C GLY A 158 28.97 -13.16 26.25
N LYS A 159 29.34 -13.40 24.99
CA LYS A 159 29.22 -12.45 23.87
C LYS A 159 28.03 -12.75 22.98
N CYS A 160 27.61 -11.76 22.21
CA CYS A 160 26.41 -11.82 21.40
C CYS A 160 26.73 -12.27 19.97
N LEU A 161 25.80 -13.01 19.35
CA LEU A 161 25.79 -13.20 17.90
C LEU A 161 25.65 -11.82 17.22
N ASP A 162 26.48 -11.56 16.23
CA ASP A 162 26.69 -10.22 15.68
C ASP A 162 26.84 -10.28 14.16
N VAL A 163 26.18 -9.34 13.48
CA VAL A 163 26.43 -9.05 12.06
C VAL A 163 27.64 -8.09 11.96
N PRO A 164 28.79 -8.52 11.40
CA PRO A 164 30.00 -7.70 11.35
C PRO A 164 29.74 -6.31 10.78
N SER A 165 30.11 -5.28 11.55
CA SER A 165 29.98 -3.88 11.18
C SER A 165 28.55 -3.44 10.80
N ALA A 166 27.51 -4.13 11.31
CA ALA A 166 26.12 -3.90 10.95
C ALA A 166 25.85 -3.96 9.43
N SER A 167 26.59 -4.82 8.72
CA SER A 167 26.47 -4.97 7.26
C SER A 167 25.05 -5.35 6.84
N THR A 168 24.60 -4.84 5.70
CA THR A 168 23.34 -5.22 5.05
C THR A 168 23.56 -6.06 3.79
N ALA A 169 24.80 -6.52 3.54
CA ALA A 169 25.12 -7.36 2.39
C ALA A 169 24.80 -8.85 2.63
N ASP A 170 24.49 -9.57 1.55
CA ASP A 170 24.37 -11.03 1.57
C ASP A 170 25.72 -11.71 1.76
N SER A 171 25.69 -12.94 2.26
CA SER A 171 26.85 -13.83 2.42
C SER A 171 27.92 -13.30 3.38
N VAL A 172 27.55 -12.41 4.29
CA VAL A 172 28.43 -11.99 5.39
C VAL A 172 28.34 -13.02 6.49
N GLN A 173 29.43 -13.73 6.75
CA GLN A 173 29.52 -14.68 7.86
C GLN A 173 29.34 -13.94 9.19
N LEU A 174 28.50 -14.50 10.06
CA LEU A 174 28.26 -13.95 11.39
C LEU A 174 29.46 -14.21 12.30
N GLN A 175 29.54 -13.40 13.36
CA GLN A 175 30.59 -13.49 14.36
C GLN A 175 30.00 -13.42 15.77
N GLN A 176 30.79 -13.74 16.79
CA GLN A 176 30.53 -13.23 18.13
C GLN A 176 31.20 -11.88 18.35
N TYR A 177 30.52 -11.00 19.09
CA TYR A 177 31.08 -9.72 19.51
C TYR A 177 30.54 -9.30 20.88
N THR A 178 31.28 -8.45 21.58
CA THR A 178 30.83 -7.83 22.83
C THR A 178 29.41 -7.27 22.66
N CYS A 179 28.49 -7.68 23.54
CA CYS A 179 27.09 -7.26 23.49
C CYS A 179 26.98 -5.74 23.60
N ASN A 180 26.44 -5.08 22.58
CA ASN A 180 26.46 -3.62 22.41
C ASN A 180 25.06 -2.98 22.25
N GLY A 181 24.00 -3.79 22.23
CA GLY A 181 22.61 -3.33 22.17
C GLY A 181 22.21 -2.70 20.84
N THR A 182 23.02 -2.87 19.78
CA THR A 182 22.69 -2.40 18.43
C THR A 182 21.82 -3.41 17.69
N ALA A 183 21.15 -2.95 16.62
CA ALA A 183 20.34 -3.80 15.77
C ALA A 183 21.14 -4.93 15.07
N ALA A 184 22.48 -4.83 15.02
CA ALA A 184 23.36 -5.88 14.50
C ALA A 184 23.36 -7.16 15.36
N GLN A 185 22.86 -7.09 16.60
CA GLN A 185 22.82 -8.19 17.56
C GLN A 185 21.40 -8.57 17.99
N SER A 186 20.40 -7.90 17.44
CA SER A 186 18.98 -8.12 17.74
C SER A 186 18.33 -8.90 16.61
N PHE A 187 17.58 -9.94 16.97
CA PHE A 187 17.00 -10.89 16.02
C PHE A 187 15.55 -11.23 16.37
N SER A 188 14.67 -11.28 15.38
CA SER A 188 13.33 -11.84 15.55
C SER A 188 13.33 -13.34 15.24
N LEU A 189 12.50 -14.08 15.98
CA LEU A 189 12.20 -15.48 15.70
C LEU A 189 10.86 -15.53 14.96
N SER A 190 10.89 -15.74 13.65
CA SER A 190 9.67 -16.01 12.89
C SER A 190 9.61 -17.50 12.62
N ALA A 191 8.54 -18.19 13.03
CA ALA A 191 8.33 -19.57 12.59
C ALA A 191 8.35 -19.53 11.06
N GLY A 192 9.32 -20.21 10.43
CA GLY A 192 9.49 -20.13 8.99
C GLY A 192 8.24 -20.68 8.34
N ILE A 193 7.47 -19.83 7.66
CA ILE A 193 6.28 -20.29 6.95
C ILE A 193 6.77 -20.97 5.69
N THR A 194 6.74 -22.30 5.71
CA THR A 194 6.98 -23.10 4.52
C THR A 194 5.71 -23.06 3.68
N PRO A 195 5.77 -22.62 2.41
CA PRO A 195 4.59 -22.63 1.55
C PRO A 195 4.00 -24.05 1.44
N PRO A 196 2.67 -24.18 1.29
CA PRO A 196 2.05 -25.48 1.05
C PRO A 196 2.66 -26.19 -0.15
N ALA A 197 2.69 -27.53 -0.12
CA ALA A 197 3.25 -28.32 -1.22
C ALA A 197 2.54 -27.99 -2.55
N GLY A 198 3.31 -27.85 -3.63
CA GLY A 198 2.77 -27.50 -4.95
C GLY A 198 2.58 -26.00 -5.19
N THR A 199 2.86 -25.15 -4.21
CA THR A 199 2.88 -23.69 -4.40
C THR A 199 3.93 -23.29 -5.44
N PRO A 200 3.57 -22.56 -6.51
CA PRO A 200 4.52 -21.95 -7.43
C PRO A 200 5.45 -21.02 -6.67
N ASP A 201 6.71 -20.98 -7.07
CA ASP A 201 7.65 -20.03 -6.49
C ASP A 201 7.31 -18.63 -7.00
N PHE A 202 6.60 -17.85 -6.18
CA PHE A 202 6.31 -16.42 -6.38
C PHE A 202 7.40 -15.51 -5.78
N GLY A 203 8.52 -16.06 -5.34
CA GLY A 203 9.57 -15.32 -4.66
C GLY A 203 9.30 -15.07 -3.18
N PRO A 204 10.27 -14.46 -2.48
CA PRO A 204 10.31 -14.42 -1.00
C PRO A 204 9.27 -13.49 -0.37
N ASN A 205 8.67 -12.60 -1.17
CA ASN A 205 7.76 -11.56 -0.70
C ASN A 205 6.29 -12.00 -0.74
N VAL A 206 6.03 -13.24 -1.15
CA VAL A 206 4.71 -13.87 -1.09
C VAL A 206 4.71 -14.87 0.07
N THR A 207 3.76 -14.70 0.99
CA THR A 207 3.48 -15.68 2.04
C THR A 207 2.17 -16.35 1.74
N VAL A 208 2.17 -17.67 1.60
CA VAL A 208 0.97 -18.48 1.40
C VAL A 208 0.65 -19.21 2.69
N PHE A 209 -0.55 -18.99 3.22
CA PHE A 209 -1.08 -19.66 4.40
C PHE A 209 -2.04 -20.77 4.00
N ASP A 210 -2.01 -21.87 4.75
CA ASP A 210 -3.03 -22.91 4.67
C ASP A 210 -3.66 -23.21 6.05
N PRO A 211 -4.87 -23.78 6.08
CA PRO A 211 -5.62 -23.93 7.33
C PRO A 211 -5.00 -24.91 8.33
N SER A 212 -4.00 -25.71 7.91
CA SER A 212 -3.26 -26.58 8.84
C SER A 212 -2.21 -25.82 9.65
N MET A 213 -1.83 -24.60 9.22
CA MET A 213 -0.89 -23.77 9.96
C MET A 213 -1.50 -23.26 11.28
N PRO A 214 -0.76 -23.27 12.39
CA PRO A 214 -1.25 -22.70 13.64
C PRO A 214 -1.59 -21.21 13.48
N ALA A 215 -2.77 -20.79 13.96
CA ALA A 215 -3.20 -19.38 13.88
C ALA A 215 -2.17 -18.41 14.48
N SER A 216 -1.48 -18.80 15.56
CA SER A 216 -0.39 -18.01 16.17
C SER A 216 0.80 -17.80 15.24
N THR A 217 1.13 -18.78 14.40
CA THR A 217 2.18 -18.67 13.38
C THR A 217 1.76 -17.70 12.28
N ILE A 218 0.53 -17.83 11.78
CA ILE A 218 -0.01 -16.94 10.76
C ILE A 218 -0.05 -15.50 11.30
N GLN A 219 -0.60 -15.30 12.50
CA GLN A 219 -0.67 -14.01 13.17
C GLN A 219 0.71 -13.39 13.38
N SER A 220 1.71 -14.18 13.78
CA SER A 220 3.08 -13.67 13.98
C SER A 220 3.69 -13.14 12.69
N LYS A 221 3.43 -13.80 11.55
CA LYS A 221 3.90 -13.33 10.24
C LYS A 221 3.14 -12.07 9.79
N ILE A 222 1.81 -12.04 9.95
CA ILE A 222 1.00 -10.85 9.68
C ILE A 222 1.53 -9.65 10.48
N ASN A 223 1.71 -9.81 11.79
CA ASN A 223 2.23 -8.76 12.68
C ASN A 223 3.64 -8.31 12.27
N SER A 224 4.50 -9.23 11.84
CA SER A 224 5.85 -8.89 11.37
C SER A 224 5.80 -8.03 10.10
N VAL A 225 4.97 -8.39 9.13
CA VAL A 225 4.79 -7.59 7.91
C VAL A 225 4.21 -6.22 8.26
N TYR A 226 3.13 -6.18 9.05
CA TYR A 226 2.50 -4.94 9.47
C TYR A 226 3.45 -4.01 10.23
N SER A 227 4.23 -4.54 11.19
CA SER A 227 5.19 -3.73 11.97
C SER A 227 6.23 -3.02 11.09
N THR A 228 6.61 -3.65 9.97
CA THR A 228 7.52 -3.08 8.97
C THR A 228 6.80 -2.08 8.08
N GLN A 229 5.58 -2.41 7.66
CA GLN A 229 4.86 -1.68 6.61
C GLN A 229 3.97 -0.54 7.10
N GLN A 230 3.52 -0.52 8.36
CA GLN A 230 2.55 0.45 8.88
C GLN A 230 2.96 1.93 8.68
N ASN A 231 4.25 2.22 8.67
CA ASN A 231 4.80 3.57 8.50
C ASN A 231 5.70 3.70 7.24
N ASN A 232 5.70 2.71 6.36
CA ASN A 232 6.65 2.56 5.27
C ASN A 232 6.15 3.10 3.93
N GLU A 233 5.65 4.33 3.95
CA GLU A 233 5.01 4.99 2.81
C GLU A 233 5.90 4.98 1.56
N PHE A 234 7.18 5.27 1.65
CA PHE A 234 8.08 5.35 0.48
C PHE A 234 9.11 4.21 0.40
N GLY A 235 8.91 3.14 1.18
CA GLY A 235 9.80 1.99 1.18
C GLY A 235 9.75 1.18 -0.11
N THR A 236 10.75 0.33 -0.29
CA THR A 236 10.84 -0.60 -1.43
C THR A 236 10.26 -1.97 -1.13
N GLN A 237 9.96 -2.28 0.14
CA GLN A 237 9.36 -3.55 0.52
C GLN A 237 7.92 -3.64 -0.03
N ARG A 238 7.60 -4.81 -0.58
CA ARG A 238 6.29 -5.19 -1.14
C ARG A 238 5.94 -6.56 -0.57
N ASN A 239 4.68 -6.79 -0.22
CA ASN A 239 4.25 -8.06 0.38
C ASN A 239 2.89 -8.51 -0.18
N ALA A 240 2.75 -9.82 -0.39
CA ALA A 240 1.44 -10.45 -0.59
C ALA A 240 1.21 -11.54 0.46
N LEU A 241 0.09 -11.44 1.17
CA LEU A 241 -0.38 -12.36 2.19
C LEU A 241 -1.58 -13.13 1.60
N LEU A 242 -1.33 -14.36 1.17
CA LEU A 242 -2.29 -15.16 0.41
C LEU A 242 -2.83 -16.31 1.26
N PHE A 243 -4.13 -16.52 1.25
CA PHE A 243 -4.81 -17.53 2.07
C PHE A 243 -5.46 -18.58 1.18
N THR A 244 -5.02 -19.84 1.27
CA THR A 244 -5.68 -20.94 0.56
C THR A 244 -7.09 -21.21 1.12
N PRO A 245 -7.99 -21.87 0.37
CA PRO A 245 -9.34 -22.17 0.84
C PRO A 245 -9.38 -22.81 2.23
N GLY A 246 -10.23 -22.27 3.10
CA GLY A 246 -10.43 -22.70 4.48
C GLY A 246 -10.73 -21.55 5.45
N THR A 247 -10.62 -21.83 6.74
CA THR A 247 -10.98 -20.87 7.80
C THR A 247 -9.76 -20.50 8.65
N TYR A 248 -9.61 -19.20 8.91
CA TYR A 248 -8.49 -18.62 9.64
C TYR A 248 -9.00 -17.70 10.73
N ASN A 249 -8.64 -18.01 11.98
CA ASN A 249 -8.96 -17.16 13.11
C ASN A 249 -7.80 -16.20 13.39
N VAL A 250 -7.74 -15.09 12.64
CA VAL A 250 -6.65 -14.10 12.68
C VAL A 250 -7.18 -12.67 12.61
N ASP A 251 -6.35 -11.74 13.04
CA ASP A 251 -6.50 -10.28 12.98
C ASP A 251 -5.50 -9.74 11.96
N ILE A 252 -5.97 -9.01 10.95
CA ILE A 252 -5.14 -8.64 9.79
C ILE A 252 -5.11 -7.11 9.63
N PRO A 253 -4.24 -6.41 10.38
CA PRO A 253 -3.92 -5.03 10.10
C PRO A 253 -3.11 -4.93 8.80
N VAL A 254 -3.54 -4.09 7.87
CA VAL A 254 -2.90 -3.95 6.56
C VAL A 254 -2.13 -2.63 6.49
N GLY A 255 -0.81 -2.72 6.30
CA GLY A 255 0.09 -1.57 6.14
C GLY A 255 0.34 -1.21 4.67
N TYR A 256 1.23 -0.24 4.42
CA TYR A 256 1.62 0.13 3.05
C TYR A 256 2.14 -1.06 2.24
N TYR A 257 1.93 -1.03 0.94
CA TYR A 257 2.38 -2.01 -0.04
C TYR A 257 2.17 -3.47 0.36
N THR A 258 1.01 -3.75 0.94
CA THR A 258 0.61 -5.08 1.38
C THR A 258 -0.70 -5.45 0.73
N GLN A 259 -0.68 -6.53 -0.03
CA GLN A 259 -1.89 -7.18 -0.51
C GLN A 259 -2.27 -8.31 0.44
N VAL A 260 -3.56 -8.42 0.75
CA VAL A 260 -4.15 -9.54 1.49
C VAL A 260 -5.22 -10.17 0.61
N ALA A 261 -5.06 -11.43 0.20
CA ALA A 261 -6.00 -12.05 -0.73
C ALA A 261 -6.33 -13.50 -0.39
N GLY A 262 -7.59 -13.89 -0.63
CA GLY A 262 -8.01 -15.29 -0.62
C GLY A 262 -7.77 -15.95 -1.98
N LEU A 263 -7.38 -17.22 -1.96
CA LEU A 263 -7.09 -18.03 -3.14
C LEU A 263 -8.23 -19.00 -3.48
N GLY A 264 -9.47 -18.65 -3.12
CA GLY A 264 -10.67 -19.34 -3.59
C GLY A 264 -11.10 -18.86 -4.98
N LEU A 265 -11.94 -19.62 -5.68
CA LEU A 265 -12.66 -19.10 -6.85
C LEU A 265 -13.77 -18.11 -6.44
N SER A 266 -14.26 -18.24 -5.20
CA SER A 266 -15.29 -17.42 -4.59
C SER A 266 -14.87 -16.99 -3.18
N PRO A 267 -15.29 -15.81 -2.69
CA PRO A 267 -14.90 -15.29 -1.37
C PRO A 267 -15.24 -16.20 -0.21
N ASP A 268 -16.36 -16.92 -0.30
CA ASP A 268 -16.83 -17.85 0.75
C ASP A 268 -15.93 -19.07 0.96
N GLN A 269 -15.00 -19.33 0.04
CA GLN A 269 -14.03 -20.42 0.18
C GLN A 269 -12.87 -20.07 1.10
N VAL A 270 -12.65 -18.79 1.41
CA VAL A 270 -11.64 -18.32 2.37
C VAL A 270 -12.33 -17.48 3.43
N SER A 271 -12.26 -17.91 4.69
CA SER A 271 -13.00 -17.27 5.78
C SER A 271 -12.10 -16.79 6.89
N ILE A 272 -12.14 -15.48 7.17
CA ILE A 272 -11.42 -14.82 8.25
C ILE A 272 -12.41 -14.51 9.39
N THR A 273 -12.27 -15.16 10.55
CA THR A 273 -13.25 -15.09 11.65
C THR A 273 -12.75 -14.41 12.94
N GLY A 274 -11.53 -13.87 12.93
CA GLY A 274 -10.88 -13.23 14.08
C GLY A 274 -11.15 -11.72 14.16
N GLY A 275 -10.09 -10.91 14.17
CA GLY A 275 -10.23 -9.44 14.08
C GLY A 275 -10.71 -8.94 12.72
N GLY A 276 -10.57 -9.78 11.69
CA GLY A 276 -10.93 -9.44 10.32
C GLY A 276 -9.77 -8.80 9.58
N VAL A 277 -10.07 -8.08 8.50
CA VAL A 277 -9.10 -7.34 7.68
C VAL A 277 -9.37 -5.86 7.85
N HIS A 278 -8.38 -5.11 8.34
CA HIS A 278 -8.62 -3.73 8.76
C HIS A 278 -7.42 -2.80 8.57
N VAL A 279 -7.75 -1.51 8.57
CA VAL A 279 -6.81 -0.39 8.46
C VAL A 279 -7.26 0.71 9.40
N GLU A 280 -6.38 1.08 10.32
CA GLU A 280 -6.47 2.25 11.19
C GLU A 280 -5.80 3.48 10.56
N GLY A 281 -6.10 4.66 11.09
CA GLY A 281 -5.44 5.90 10.72
C GLY A 281 -3.93 5.85 11.01
N ARG A 282 -3.15 6.44 10.10
CA ARG A 282 -1.67 6.46 10.18
C ARG A 282 -1.16 7.09 11.46
N THR A 283 -1.76 8.20 11.84
CA THR A 283 -1.25 9.08 12.90
C THR A 283 -1.92 8.78 14.24
N SER A 284 -1.32 9.25 15.34
CA SER A 284 -1.85 9.03 16.69
C SER A 284 -3.23 9.67 16.95
N ASP A 285 -3.67 10.57 16.07
CA ASP A 285 -5.00 11.19 16.05
C ASP A 285 -5.95 10.53 15.03
N GLY A 286 -5.55 9.43 14.39
CA GLY A 286 -6.40 8.66 13.47
C GLY A 286 -6.51 9.24 12.05
N ASN A 287 -5.60 10.14 11.64
CA ASN A 287 -5.62 10.69 10.28
C ASN A 287 -5.25 9.60 9.25
N ALA A 288 -6.12 9.39 8.27
CA ALA A 288 -5.99 8.41 7.21
C ALA A 288 -5.69 9.03 5.82
N THR A 289 -5.47 10.35 5.68
CA THR A 289 -5.24 11.03 4.39
C THR A 289 -3.99 10.57 3.64
N GLN A 290 -3.14 9.74 4.28
CA GLN A 290 -1.96 9.16 3.68
C GLN A 290 -1.94 7.63 3.74
N ASN A 291 -3.02 6.99 4.19
CA ASN A 291 -3.14 5.54 4.12
C ASN A 291 -3.37 5.16 2.67
N PHE A 292 -2.28 4.85 1.96
CA PHE A 292 -2.28 4.50 0.53
C PHE A 292 -1.74 3.08 0.30
N TRP A 293 -1.81 2.65 -0.96
CA TRP A 293 -1.08 1.54 -1.57
C TRP A 293 -1.24 0.20 -0.86
N ARG A 294 -2.47 -0.26 -0.64
CA ARG A 294 -2.72 -1.62 -0.15
C ARG A 294 -3.88 -2.27 -0.91
N ASP A 295 -4.15 -3.54 -0.63
CA ASP A 295 -5.21 -4.28 -1.31
C ASP A 295 -5.80 -5.35 -0.39
N ALA A 296 -7.13 -5.52 -0.45
CA ALA A 296 -7.84 -6.62 0.20
C ALA A 296 -8.81 -7.27 -0.79
N GLU A 297 -8.64 -8.57 -1.05
CA GLU A 297 -9.33 -9.24 -2.15
C GLU A 297 -9.83 -10.66 -1.88
N ASN A 298 -11.02 -10.99 -2.40
CA ASN A 298 -11.51 -12.37 -2.60
C ASN A 298 -11.57 -13.24 -1.33
N MET A 299 -12.16 -12.73 -0.25
CA MET A 299 -12.39 -13.50 0.98
C MET A 299 -13.64 -13.07 1.74
N SER A 300 -14.16 -13.99 2.54
CA SER A 300 -15.18 -13.69 3.54
C SER A 300 -14.55 -13.24 4.85
N VAL A 301 -15.11 -12.19 5.45
CA VAL A 301 -14.63 -11.60 6.70
C VAL A 301 -15.78 -11.52 7.70
N SER A 302 -15.62 -12.16 8.85
CA SER A 302 -16.53 -12.14 10.00
C SER A 302 -15.80 -11.51 11.19
N PRO A 303 -15.70 -10.17 11.26
CA PRO A 303 -14.91 -9.49 12.28
C PRO A 303 -15.57 -9.67 13.65
N SER A 304 -14.80 -10.09 14.65
CA SER A 304 -15.28 -10.32 16.02
C SER A 304 -15.83 -9.07 16.72
N SER A 305 -15.43 -7.88 16.26
CA SER A 305 -15.98 -6.58 16.67
C SER A 305 -17.40 -6.32 16.11
N GLY A 306 -17.85 -7.13 15.13
CA GLY A 306 -19.07 -6.93 14.37
C GLY A 306 -18.94 -5.96 13.19
N SER A 307 -17.79 -5.30 13.00
CA SER A 307 -17.53 -4.44 11.85
C SER A 307 -16.07 -4.39 11.45
N THR A 308 -15.81 -4.31 10.14
CA THR A 308 -14.47 -4.12 9.61
C THR A 308 -14.17 -2.63 9.47
N MET A 309 -12.96 -2.19 9.85
CA MET A 309 -12.53 -0.80 9.66
C MET A 309 -11.59 -0.71 8.47
N TRP A 310 -11.93 0.09 7.48
CA TRP A 310 -11.12 0.33 6.28
C TRP A 310 -10.88 1.83 6.15
N ALA A 311 -10.12 2.40 7.09
CA ALA A 311 -9.81 3.82 7.14
C ALA A 311 -8.68 4.14 6.13
N VAL A 312 -9.03 4.26 4.86
CA VAL A 312 -8.08 4.41 3.74
C VAL A 312 -8.22 5.72 2.99
N SER A 313 -7.28 5.99 2.09
CA SER A 313 -7.36 7.03 1.07
C SER A 313 -7.29 6.43 -0.34
N GLN A 314 -6.54 7.03 -1.28
CA GLN A 314 -6.45 6.54 -2.65
C GLN A 314 -5.54 5.30 -2.80
N ALA A 315 -5.83 4.46 -3.80
CA ALA A 315 -5.10 3.22 -4.13
C ALA A 315 -5.12 2.17 -3.00
N ASP A 316 -6.29 1.97 -2.40
CA ASP A 316 -6.55 0.93 -1.40
C ASP A 316 -7.83 0.13 -1.72
N PRO A 317 -7.87 -0.55 -2.89
CA PRO A 317 -9.02 -1.33 -3.32
C PRO A 317 -9.47 -2.37 -2.29
N PHE A 318 -10.79 -2.48 -2.14
CA PHE A 318 -11.47 -3.52 -1.37
C PHE A 318 -12.39 -4.28 -2.33
N ARG A 319 -11.90 -5.40 -2.87
CA ARG A 319 -12.51 -6.08 -4.02
C ARG A 319 -12.99 -7.48 -3.67
N ARG A 320 -14.15 -7.87 -4.18
CA ARG A 320 -14.61 -9.26 -4.09
C ARG A 320 -14.66 -9.77 -2.64
N MET A 321 -15.11 -8.93 -1.72
CA MET A 321 -15.14 -9.24 -0.28
C MET A 321 -16.55 -9.61 0.16
N ASP A 322 -16.68 -10.61 1.05
CA ASP A 322 -17.96 -10.97 1.68
C ASP A 322 -17.91 -10.63 3.18
N VAL A 323 -18.39 -9.45 3.55
CA VAL A 323 -18.30 -8.92 4.93
C VAL A 323 -19.55 -9.29 5.72
N HIS A 324 -19.41 -10.25 6.63
CA HIS A 324 -20.44 -10.72 7.58
C HIS A 324 -20.48 -9.80 8.82
N GLY A 325 -20.74 -8.51 8.57
CA GLY A 325 -20.75 -7.45 9.58
C GLY A 325 -20.94 -6.08 8.95
N GLY A 326 -20.83 -5.03 9.76
CA GLY A 326 -20.77 -3.64 9.26
C GLY A 326 -19.40 -3.27 8.72
N MET A 327 -19.30 -2.08 8.13
CA MET A 327 -18.04 -1.52 7.65
C MET A 327 -17.93 -0.04 8.04
N LYS A 328 -16.78 0.38 8.56
CA LYS A 328 -16.45 1.79 8.82
C LYS A 328 -15.32 2.20 7.90
N LEU A 329 -15.47 3.33 7.21
CA LEU A 329 -14.47 3.82 6.25
C LEU A 329 -13.55 4.90 6.83
N TRP A 330 -13.61 5.13 8.14
CA TRP A 330 -12.75 6.08 8.85
C TRP A 330 -12.34 5.49 10.20
N ASP A 331 -11.29 6.06 10.78
CA ASP A 331 -10.83 5.68 12.10
C ASP A 331 -11.58 6.47 13.19
N ASP A 332 -12.35 5.75 14.02
CA ASP A 332 -13.08 6.30 15.15
C ASP A 332 -12.53 5.88 16.53
N THR A 333 -11.35 5.26 16.56
CA THR A 333 -10.78 4.67 17.78
C THR A 333 -10.06 5.68 18.68
N HIS A 334 -9.77 6.88 18.17
CA HIS A 334 -8.97 7.91 18.85
C HIS A 334 -9.78 8.96 19.65
N GLY A 335 -11.05 8.67 19.96
CA GLY A 335 -11.89 9.55 20.80
C GLY A 335 -12.39 10.83 20.11
N THR A 336 -12.10 10.99 18.83
CA THR A 336 -12.57 12.07 17.94
C THR A 336 -13.31 11.47 16.75
N THR A 337 -14.39 12.11 16.32
CA THR A 337 -15.19 11.68 15.14
C THR A 337 -14.91 12.56 13.91
N THR A 338 -13.75 13.23 13.86
CA THR A 338 -13.42 14.26 12.86
C THR A 338 -12.12 13.98 12.10
N ASN A 339 -11.58 12.78 12.25
CA ASN A 339 -10.30 12.38 11.67
C ASN A 339 -10.40 12.35 10.15
N TRP A 340 -9.41 12.87 9.43
CA TRP A 340 -9.51 13.02 7.98
C TRP A 340 -9.27 11.70 7.25
N SER A 341 -10.00 11.48 6.16
CA SER A 341 -9.87 10.33 5.26
C SER A 341 -10.29 10.75 3.84
N SER A 342 -9.60 10.25 2.81
CA SER A 342 -9.76 10.68 1.42
C SER A 342 -9.79 9.49 0.45
N GLY A 343 -10.58 8.48 0.81
CA GLY A 343 -10.84 7.29 0.01
C GLY A 343 -11.65 7.59 -1.25
N GLY A 344 -12.02 6.58 -2.03
CA GLY A 344 -11.63 5.18 -1.92
C GLY A 344 -12.55 4.32 -2.79
N TYR A 345 -12.29 3.03 -2.83
CA TYR A 345 -12.93 2.11 -3.77
C TYR A 345 -13.38 0.81 -3.08
N ILE A 346 -14.64 0.43 -3.28
CA ILE A 346 -15.16 -0.92 -3.00
C ILE A 346 -15.79 -1.45 -4.28
N GLY A 347 -15.36 -2.64 -4.72
CA GLY A 347 -15.84 -3.26 -5.96
C GLY A 347 -16.25 -4.71 -5.76
N ASP A 348 -17.24 -5.20 -6.52
CA ASP A 348 -17.66 -6.60 -6.59
C ASP A 348 -17.88 -7.25 -5.21
N SER A 349 -18.36 -6.50 -4.21
CA SER A 349 -18.36 -6.94 -2.81
C SER A 349 -19.76 -7.11 -2.23
N ARG A 350 -19.91 -7.83 -1.12
CA ARG A 350 -21.15 -7.89 -0.35
C ARG A 350 -20.88 -7.52 1.10
N VAL A 351 -21.68 -6.60 1.64
CA VAL A 351 -21.62 -6.21 3.05
C VAL A 351 -22.99 -6.43 3.69
N PHE A 352 -23.05 -7.31 4.69
CA PHE A 352 -24.30 -7.67 5.36
C PHE A 352 -24.81 -6.58 6.30
N GLY A 353 -23.90 -5.90 7.01
CA GLY A 353 -24.21 -4.77 7.87
C GLY A 353 -24.22 -3.44 7.12
N GLN A 354 -24.38 -2.35 7.86
CA GLN A 354 -24.34 -1.01 7.29
C GLN A 354 -22.90 -0.59 6.98
N ILE A 355 -22.69 0.00 5.81
CA ILE A 355 -21.44 0.72 5.48
C ILE A 355 -21.59 2.16 5.97
N ASN A 356 -20.62 2.63 6.74
CA ASN A 356 -20.59 3.99 7.28
C ASN A 356 -19.33 4.72 6.80
N SER A 357 -19.52 5.76 6.00
CA SER A 357 -18.43 6.56 5.45
C SER A 357 -17.71 7.39 6.50
N GLY A 358 -18.38 7.74 7.60
CA GLY A 358 -17.92 8.70 8.58
C GLY A 358 -17.43 10.00 7.94
N THR A 359 -16.15 10.29 8.11
CA THR A 359 -15.49 11.52 7.67
C THR A 359 -14.92 11.46 6.26
N GLN A 360 -15.03 10.33 5.56
CA GLN A 360 -14.53 10.17 4.20
C GLN A 360 -15.00 11.34 3.32
N GLN A 361 -14.07 12.01 2.66
CA GLN A 361 -14.37 13.15 1.81
C GLN A 361 -15.23 12.75 0.61
N GLN A 362 -14.85 11.63 -0.01
CA GLN A 362 -15.53 11.03 -1.14
C GLN A 362 -15.35 9.51 -1.09
N PHE A 363 -16.12 8.77 -1.88
CA PHE A 363 -15.94 7.33 -2.05
C PHE A 363 -16.70 6.83 -3.29
N LEU A 364 -16.17 5.81 -3.98
CA LEU A 364 -16.91 5.01 -4.95
C LEU A 364 -17.19 3.62 -4.36
N THR A 365 -18.45 3.22 -4.38
CA THR A 365 -18.81 1.80 -4.39
C THR A 365 -19.29 1.42 -5.78
N GLN A 366 -18.90 0.23 -6.21
CA GLN A 366 -19.22 -0.29 -7.53
C GLN A 366 -19.64 -1.74 -7.43
N ASP A 367 -20.72 -2.09 -8.12
CA ASP A 367 -21.21 -3.45 -8.31
C ASP A 367 -21.26 -4.25 -6.99
N THR A 368 -21.64 -3.57 -5.90
CA THR A 368 -21.61 -4.08 -4.53
C THR A 368 -23.03 -4.30 -3.99
N ALA A 369 -23.19 -5.37 -3.21
CA ALA A 369 -24.41 -5.67 -2.47
C ALA A 369 -24.33 -5.11 -1.04
N MET A 370 -24.90 -3.93 -0.84
CA MET A 370 -24.98 -3.22 0.45
C MET A 370 -26.25 -3.62 1.21
N ASN A 371 -26.30 -4.86 1.71
CA ASN A 371 -27.50 -5.41 2.32
C ASN A 371 -27.98 -4.65 3.57
N GLY A 372 -27.05 -4.10 4.35
CA GLY A 372 -27.38 -3.24 5.50
C GLY A 372 -27.48 -1.74 5.15
N GLY A 373 -27.34 -1.38 3.88
CA GLY A 373 -27.39 -0.03 3.35
C GLY A 373 -26.15 0.82 3.67
N TRP A 374 -26.24 2.10 3.34
CA TRP A 374 -25.20 3.10 3.52
C TRP A 374 -25.61 4.19 4.51
N THR A 375 -24.64 4.75 5.24
CA THR A 375 -24.80 5.98 6.03
C THR A 375 -23.52 6.82 5.99
N GLY A 376 -23.65 8.10 6.33
CA GLY A 376 -22.56 9.06 6.27
C GLY A 376 -22.40 9.65 4.88
N HIS A 377 -21.98 10.92 4.84
CA HIS A 377 -21.72 11.64 3.60
C HIS A 377 -20.77 12.80 3.90
N ASN A 378 -20.04 13.24 2.88
CA ASN A 378 -19.27 14.48 2.94
C ASN A 378 -19.41 15.24 1.62
N TRP A 379 -18.45 15.16 0.69
CA TRP A 379 -18.49 15.94 -0.55
C TRP A 379 -19.03 15.16 -1.73
N ASN A 380 -18.68 13.88 -1.89
CA ASN A 380 -19.01 13.11 -3.08
C ASN A 380 -19.03 11.59 -2.83
N MET A 381 -20.18 11.02 -2.46
CA MET A 381 -20.34 9.56 -2.39
C MET A 381 -21.05 9.07 -3.65
N VAL A 382 -20.41 8.18 -4.39
CA VAL A 382 -20.88 7.69 -5.68
C VAL A 382 -21.12 6.19 -5.60
N PHE A 383 -22.23 5.76 -6.17
CA PHE A 383 -22.70 4.38 -6.22
C PHE A 383 -22.96 4.01 -7.67
N SER A 384 -22.35 2.95 -8.19
CA SER A 384 -22.52 2.50 -9.58
C SER A 384 -22.82 1.01 -9.63
N GLY A 385 -24.02 0.64 -10.09
CA GLY A 385 -24.42 -0.76 -10.15
C GLY A 385 -24.59 -1.42 -8.78
N ASP A 386 -24.68 -0.63 -7.71
CA ASP A 386 -24.83 -1.18 -6.36
C ASP A 386 -26.28 -1.54 -6.04
N THR A 387 -26.48 -2.65 -5.32
CA THR A 387 -27.77 -2.98 -4.73
C THR A 387 -27.81 -2.53 -3.27
N GLY A 388 -28.92 -1.90 -2.84
CA GLY A 388 -29.03 -1.33 -1.50
C GLY A 388 -28.44 0.09 -1.35
N ALA A 389 -27.98 0.70 -2.44
CA ALA A 389 -27.53 2.09 -2.45
C ALA A 389 -28.67 3.08 -2.12
N PRO A 390 -28.36 4.22 -1.48
CA PRO A 390 -29.32 5.31 -1.33
C PRO A 390 -29.70 5.86 -2.72
N ALA A 391 -30.90 6.43 -2.86
CA ALA A 391 -31.26 7.15 -4.07
C ALA A 391 -30.43 8.43 -4.23
N THR A 392 -30.18 8.85 -5.48
CA THR A 392 -29.51 10.13 -5.77
C THR A 392 -30.20 11.28 -5.05
N SER A 393 -29.43 12.04 -4.26
CA SER A 393 -29.92 13.18 -3.49
C SER A 393 -28.99 14.38 -3.52
N PHE A 394 -27.92 14.32 -4.34
CA PHE A 394 -27.00 15.42 -4.52
C PHE A 394 -27.75 16.73 -4.83
N PRO A 395 -27.46 17.84 -4.13
CA PRO A 395 -26.26 18.09 -3.32
C PRO A 395 -26.43 17.78 -1.82
N SER A 396 -27.57 17.26 -1.34
CA SER A 396 -27.76 17.01 0.09
C SER A 396 -28.76 15.89 0.40
N PRO A 397 -28.32 14.77 1.02
CA PRO A 397 -26.91 14.38 1.18
C PRO A 397 -26.22 14.19 -0.19
N GLN A 398 -24.89 14.27 -0.21
CA GLN A 398 -24.05 14.27 -1.43
C GLN A 398 -23.92 12.88 -2.06
N TYR A 399 -25.06 12.25 -2.38
CA TYR A 399 -25.16 10.93 -2.99
C TYR A 399 -25.46 11.02 -4.48
N THR A 400 -24.64 10.34 -5.28
CA THR A 400 -24.83 10.15 -6.72
C THR A 400 -24.95 8.67 -7.02
N THR A 401 -26.13 8.23 -7.46
CA THR A 401 -26.40 6.82 -7.71
C THR A 401 -26.69 6.61 -9.18
N VAL A 402 -25.94 5.69 -9.78
CA VAL A 402 -26.13 5.16 -11.13
C VAL A 402 -26.58 3.72 -11.00
N ASP A 403 -27.78 3.43 -11.48
CA ASP A 403 -28.45 2.14 -11.26
C ASP A 403 -27.66 0.94 -11.79
N GLN A 404 -26.85 1.12 -12.83
CA GLN A 404 -26.11 0.06 -13.50
C GLN A 404 -24.75 0.55 -13.96
N SER A 405 -23.70 -0.26 -13.74
CA SER A 405 -22.43 -0.07 -14.44
C SER A 405 -22.61 -0.56 -15.88
N PRO A 406 -22.60 0.33 -16.90
CA PRO A 406 -23.02 -0.03 -18.26
C PRO A 406 -22.16 -1.12 -18.90
N VAL A 407 -20.87 -1.13 -18.60
CA VAL A 407 -19.91 -2.13 -19.02
C VAL A 407 -18.88 -2.33 -17.92
N MET A 408 -18.61 -3.57 -17.54
CA MET A 408 -17.62 -3.89 -16.52
C MET A 408 -17.08 -5.31 -16.73
N ARG A 409 -15.79 -5.51 -16.49
CA ARG A 409 -15.16 -6.82 -16.34
C ARG A 409 -14.48 -6.79 -14.99
N GLU A 410 -14.69 -7.78 -14.12
CA GLU A 410 -14.01 -7.78 -12.82
C GLU A 410 -12.52 -8.11 -12.97
N LYS A 411 -11.72 -7.63 -12.03
CA LYS A 411 -10.26 -7.83 -12.01
C LYS A 411 -9.87 -9.31 -12.04
N PRO A 412 -8.89 -9.73 -12.86
CA PRO A 412 -8.34 -11.08 -12.77
C PRO A 412 -7.67 -11.34 -11.41
N PHE A 413 -7.82 -12.56 -10.87
CA PHE A 413 -7.26 -12.92 -9.57
C PHE A 413 -6.67 -14.34 -9.54
N LEU A 414 -5.66 -14.52 -8.70
CA LEU A 414 -4.99 -15.80 -8.48
C LEU A 414 -5.86 -16.68 -7.55
N TYR A 415 -6.02 -17.96 -7.89
CA TYR A 415 -6.69 -18.91 -7.02
C TYR A 415 -6.09 -20.32 -7.14
N VAL A 416 -6.44 -21.17 -6.17
CA VAL A 416 -6.12 -22.60 -6.18
C VAL A 416 -7.43 -23.41 -6.21
N ASP A 417 -7.54 -24.32 -7.17
CA ASP A 417 -8.73 -25.16 -7.28
C ASP A 417 -8.75 -26.29 -6.24
N SER A 418 -9.86 -27.04 -6.17
CA SER A 418 -10.03 -28.15 -5.22
C SER A 418 -9.08 -29.33 -5.45
N SER A 419 -8.39 -29.38 -6.60
CA SER A 419 -7.37 -30.37 -6.93
C SER A 419 -5.95 -29.87 -6.62
N GLY A 420 -5.80 -28.64 -6.12
CA GLY A 420 -4.51 -28.02 -5.83
C GLY A 420 -3.84 -27.37 -7.04
N ASN A 421 -4.53 -27.21 -8.17
CA ASN A 421 -3.97 -26.53 -9.33
C ASN A 421 -4.07 -25.02 -9.17
N TRP A 422 -2.95 -24.34 -9.40
CA TRP A 422 -2.86 -22.87 -9.39
C TRP A 422 -3.29 -22.30 -10.73
N GLN A 423 -4.15 -21.29 -10.68
CA GLN A 423 -4.76 -20.68 -11.85
C GLN A 423 -5.00 -19.19 -11.62
N VAL A 424 -5.12 -18.43 -12.70
CA VAL A 424 -5.68 -17.07 -12.67
C VAL A 424 -7.06 -17.13 -13.28
N PHE A 425 -8.07 -16.70 -12.54
CA PHE A 425 -9.42 -16.53 -13.08
C PHE A 425 -9.51 -15.17 -13.77
N VAL A 426 -10.03 -15.17 -14.99
CA VAL A 426 -10.29 -13.97 -15.80
C VAL A 426 -11.81 -13.85 -15.95
N PRO A 427 -12.46 -12.97 -15.18
CA PRO A 427 -13.89 -12.72 -15.29
C PRO A 427 -14.29 -12.28 -16.70
N SER A 428 -15.51 -12.60 -17.13
CA SER A 428 -16.03 -12.16 -18.43
C SER A 428 -16.50 -10.70 -18.35
N ALA A 429 -16.37 -9.97 -19.46
CA ALA A 429 -17.03 -8.67 -19.58
C ALA A 429 -18.57 -8.84 -19.49
N ARG A 430 -19.21 -7.94 -18.77
CA ARG A 430 -20.64 -7.87 -18.53
C ARG A 430 -21.13 -6.47 -18.89
N THR A 431 -22.42 -6.36 -19.19
CA THR A 431 -23.07 -5.08 -19.44
C THR A 431 -24.23 -4.91 -18.48
N ASN A 432 -24.58 -3.66 -18.17
CA ASN A 432 -25.68 -3.31 -17.28
C ASN A 432 -25.58 -4.03 -15.93
N VAL A 433 -24.38 -4.01 -15.35
CA VAL A 433 -24.05 -4.76 -14.14
C VAL A 433 -24.78 -4.18 -12.93
N GLN A 434 -25.30 -5.08 -12.10
CA GLN A 434 -25.79 -4.77 -10.76
C GLN A 434 -25.32 -5.85 -9.78
N GLY A 435 -24.65 -5.41 -8.73
CA GLY A 435 -24.14 -6.25 -7.66
C GLY A 435 -23.05 -7.23 -8.09
N PRO A 436 -22.56 -8.03 -7.13
CA PRO A 436 -21.36 -8.85 -7.33
C PRO A 436 -21.61 -10.05 -8.23
N ASP A 437 -20.61 -10.44 -9.00
CA ASP A 437 -20.71 -11.49 -10.01
C ASP A 437 -20.74 -12.93 -9.44
N TRP A 438 -20.42 -13.09 -8.16
CA TRP A 438 -20.22 -14.37 -7.48
C TRP A 438 -21.33 -14.73 -6.50
N THR A 439 -22.32 -13.85 -6.30
CA THR A 439 -23.40 -14.07 -5.32
C THR A 439 -24.47 -15.06 -5.80
N ASN A 440 -24.54 -15.34 -7.10
CA ASN A 440 -25.55 -16.22 -7.73
C ASN A 440 -24.92 -17.47 -8.38
N GLY A 441 -23.82 -17.96 -7.81
CA GLY A 441 -23.03 -19.07 -8.35
C GLY A 441 -21.65 -18.59 -8.79
N ASN A 442 -20.95 -19.41 -9.56
CA ASN A 442 -19.63 -19.04 -10.05
C ASN A 442 -19.74 -17.84 -11.00
N ALA A 443 -18.85 -16.87 -10.81
CA ALA A 443 -18.62 -15.79 -11.74
C ALA A 443 -18.42 -16.33 -13.17
N PRO A 444 -18.98 -15.71 -14.21
CA PRO A 444 -18.68 -16.07 -15.59
C PRO A 444 -17.23 -15.66 -15.91
N GLY A 445 -16.45 -16.56 -16.52
CA GLY A 445 -15.05 -16.30 -16.81
C GLY A 445 -14.28 -17.55 -17.20
N THR A 446 -12.99 -17.38 -17.43
CA THR A 446 -12.07 -18.46 -17.83
C THR A 446 -10.95 -18.60 -16.82
N SER A 447 -10.57 -19.83 -16.49
CA SER A 447 -9.39 -20.09 -15.66
C SER A 447 -8.18 -20.41 -16.55
N LEU A 448 -7.12 -19.62 -16.40
CA LEU A 448 -5.85 -19.83 -17.07
C LEU A 448 -4.89 -20.56 -16.13
N PRO A 449 -4.36 -21.74 -16.49
CA PRO A 449 -3.44 -22.46 -15.62
C PRO A 449 -2.14 -21.69 -15.44
N ILE A 450 -1.53 -21.80 -14.25
CA ILE A 450 -0.28 -21.09 -13.92
C ILE A 450 0.85 -21.36 -14.93
N SER A 451 0.83 -22.50 -15.62
CA SER A 451 1.80 -22.85 -16.66
C SER A 451 1.76 -21.93 -17.88
N GLN A 452 0.70 -21.14 -18.09
CA GLN A 452 0.60 -20.11 -19.11
C GLN A 452 1.23 -18.77 -18.68
N PHE A 453 1.62 -18.64 -17.41
CA PHE A 453 2.22 -17.42 -16.88
C PHE A 453 3.73 -17.54 -16.77
N TYR A 454 4.40 -16.42 -17.01
CA TYR A 454 5.75 -16.18 -16.54
C TYR A 454 5.66 -15.42 -15.22
N ILE A 455 6.25 -15.96 -14.16
CA ILE A 455 6.30 -15.33 -12.84
C ILE A 455 7.55 -14.43 -12.81
N VAL A 456 7.34 -13.13 -12.94
CA VAL A 456 8.41 -12.12 -12.91
C VAL A 456 8.93 -11.99 -11.48
N LYS A 457 10.25 -12.00 -11.30
CA LYS A 457 10.92 -11.94 -9.99
C LYS A 457 12.04 -10.90 -9.96
N PRO A 458 12.44 -10.43 -8.76
CA PRO A 458 13.59 -9.52 -8.64
C PRO A 458 14.82 -10.05 -9.38
N GLY A 459 15.40 -9.21 -10.25
CA GLY A 459 16.50 -9.57 -11.14
C GLY A 459 16.10 -9.80 -12.60
N ASP A 460 14.80 -10.00 -12.88
CA ASP A 460 14.32 -10.05 -14.26
C ASP A 460 14.48 -8.70 -14.97
N THR A 461 14.94 -8.75 -16.21
CA THR A 461 15.12 -7.57 -17.06
C THR A 461 13.91 -7.36 -17.96
N ALA A 462 13.71 -6.14 -18.45
CA ALA A 462 12.69 -5.85 -19.48
C ALA A 462 12.81 -6.80 -20.70
N THR A 463 14.03 -7.14 -21.10
CA THR A 463 14.28 -8.13 -22.18
C THR A 463 13.75 -9.52 -21.81
N THR A 464 14.03 -10.01 -20.61
CA THR A 464 13.55 -11.31 -20.14
C THR A 464 12.02 -11.36 -20.15
N ILE A 465 11.38 -10.33 -19.61
CA ILE A 465 9.92 -10.23 -19.50
C ILE A 465 9.29 -10.15 -20.91
N ASN A 466 9.84 -9.31 -21.80
CA ASN A 466 9.38 -9.20 -23.18
C ASN A 466 9.56 -10.50 -23.97
N ASN A 467 10.63 -11.26 -23.74
CA ASN A 467 10.80 -12.57 -24.36
C ASN A 467 9.70 -13.55 -23.92
N ALA A 468 9.27 -13.50 -22.66
CA ALA A 468 8.17 -14.32 -22.18
C ALA A 468 6.83 -13.93 -22.82
N LEU A 469 6.54 -12.62 -22.90
CA LEU A 469 5.37 -12.09 -23.61
C LEU A 469 5.35 -12.54 -25.08
N ALA A 470 6.48 -12.40 -25.78
CA ALA A 470 6.65 -12.82 -27.17
C ALA A 470 6.52 -14.34 -27.35
N ALA A 471 6.87 -15.13 -26.34
CA ALA A 471 6.68 -16.57 -26.32
C ALA A 471 5.24 -17.01 -25.99
N GLY A 472 4.29 -16.08 -25.90
CA GLY A 472 2.88 -16.39 -25.64
C GLY A 472 2.51 -16.51 -24.17
N LYS A 473 3.38 -16.07 -23.24
CA LYS A 473 3.05 -16.08 -21.81
C LYS A 473 2.21 -14.87 -21.40
N ASN A 474 1.39 -15.06 -20.38
CA ASN A 474 0.87 -14.01 -19.51
C ASN A 474 1.90 -13.70 -18.41
N LEU A 475 1.70 -12.66 -17.63
CA LEU A 475 2.61 -12.26 -16.55
C LEU A 475 1.92 -12.31 -15.19
N ILE A 476 2.61 -12.89 -14.20
CA ILE A 476 2.38 -12.58 -12.79
C ILE A 476 3.62 -11.81 -12.32
N VAL A 477 3.44 -10.57 -11.91
CA VAL A 477 4.53 -9.75 -11.37
C VAL A 477 4.54 -9.90 -9.87
N ALA A 478 5.49 -10.68 -9.34
CA ALA A 478 5.61 -10.89 -7.91
C ALA A 478 5.90 -9.58 -7.16
N PRO A 479 5.63 -9.49 -5.84
CA PRO A 479 5.85 -8.27 -5.09
C PRO A 479 7.33 -7.86 -5.11
N GLY A 480 7.60 -6.66 -5.65
CA GLY A 480 8.95 -6.11 -5.80
C GLY A 480 8.95 -4.78 -6.53
N VAL A 481 10.14 -4.16 -6.65
CA VAL A 481 10.38 -2.95 -7.43
C VAL A 481 11.29 -3.29 -8.60
N TYR A 482 10.81 -3.07 -9.82
CA TYR A 482 11.40 -3.56 -11.06
C TYR A 482 11.85 -2.39 -11.94
N HIS A 483 13.16 -2.27 -12.11
CA HIS A 483 13.76 -1.28 -13.00
C HIS A 483 13.75 -1.76 -14.45
N LEU A 484 13.20 -0.94 -15.34
CA LEU A 484 12.98 -1.29 -16.75
C LEU A 484 13.85 -0.42 -17.66
N SER A 485 14.75 -1.06 -18.40
CA SER A 485 15.57 -0.40 -19.42
C SER A 485 14.88 -0.22 -20.77
N ALA A 486 13.69 -0.79 -20.94
CA ALA A 486 12.84 -0.70 -22.11
C ALA A 486 11.37 -0.95 -21.70
N PRO A 487 10.38 -0.51 -22.49
CA PRO A 487 8.98 -0.80 -22.21
C PRO A 487 8.68 -2.30 -22.18
N LEU A 488 7.77 -2.71 -21.31
CA LEU A 488 7.06 -3.98 -21.48
C LEU A 488 6.08 -3.83 -22.64
N ASN A 489 6.24 -4.67 -23.66
CA ASN A 489 5.49 -4.58 -24.92
C ASN A 489 4.40 -5.66 -24.96
N ILE A 490 3.19 -5.28 -24.56
CA ILE A 490 2.04 -6.18 -24.50
C ILE A 490 1.31 -6.14 -25.84
N THR A 491 1.59 -7.12 -26.70
CA THR A 491 1.16 -7.07 -28.12
C THR A 491 0.15 -8.14 -28.51
N ARG A 492 -0.03 -9.16 -27.67
CA ARG A 492 -0.95 -10.27 -27.94
C ARG A 492 -2.31 -9.96 -27.32
N PRO A 493 -3.43 -10.16 -28.04
CA PRO A 493 -4.77 -10.13 -27.45
C PRO A 493 -4.87 -11.06 -26.23
N ASP A 494 -5.80 -10.78 -25.33
CA ASP A 494 -6.08 -11.59 -24.13
C ASP A 494 -4.87 -11.76 -23.19
N THR A 495 -3.86 -10.89 -23.29
CA THR A 495 -2.71 -10.95 -22.39
C THR A 495 -3.10 -10.43 -21.02
N VAL A 496 -2.93 -11.27 -20.00
CA VAL A 496 -3.10 -10.89 -18.60
C VAL A 496 -1.74 -10.52 -18.01
N VAL A 497 -1.66 -9.35 -17.39
CA VAL A 497 -0.56 -8.89 -16.55
C VAL A 497 -1.11 -8.62 -15.14
N LEU A 498 -0.87 -9.53 -14.21
CA LEU A 498 -1.34 -9.45 -12.84
C LEU A 498 -0.19 -9.15 -11.87
N GLY A 499 -0.20 -7.98 -11.26
CA GLY A 499 0.69 -7.63 -10.16
C GLY A 499 0.19 -8.17 -8.82
N LEU A 500 1.12 -8.64 -7.99
CA LEU A 500 0.86 -9.03 -6.61
C LEU A 500 1.56 -8.06 -5.66
N GLY A 501 0.91 -7.73 -4.54
CA GLY A 501 1.50 -6.93 -3.47
C GLY A 501 2.00 -5.55 -3.91
N LEU A 502 1.24 -4.88 -4.79
CA LEU A 502 1.57 -3.56 -5.34
C LEU A 502 2.94 -3.56 -6.05
N ALA A 503 3.19 -4.60 -6.86
CA ALA A 503 4.39 -4.72 -7.67
C ALA A 503 4.63 -3.43 -8.47
N THR A 504 5.85 -2.91 -8.39
CA THR A 504 6.16 -1.57 -8.86
C THR A 504 7.10 -1.61 -10.05
N LEU A 505 6.73 -0.97 -11.16
CA LEU A 505 7.56 -0.80 -12.35
C LEU A 505 8.18 0.60 -12.34
N VAL A 506 9.48 0.68 -12.56
CA VAL A 506 10.26 1.93 -12.60
C VAL A 506 10.96 2.03 -13.95
N PRO A 507 10.52 2.91 -14.87
CA PRO A 507 11.19 3.08 -16.14
C PRO A 507 12.50 3.87 -15.97
N ASP A 508 13.61 3.25 -16.35
CA ASP A 508 14.93 3.88 -16.35
C ASP A 508 15.18 4.63 -17.66
N ASN A 509 16.08 5.61 -17.62
CA ASN A 509 16.52 6.35 -18.81
C ASN A 509 15.39 7.04 -19.59
N GLY A 510 14.25 7.31 -18.96
CA GLY A 510 13.12 8.01 -19.56
C GLY A 510 12.31 7.18 -20.55
N VAL A 511 12.38 5.85 -20.50
CA VAL A 511 11.53 4.98 -21.31
C VAL A 511 10.08 4.99 -20.81
N THR A 512 9.14 4.51 -21.62
CA THR A 512 7.80 4.15 -21.14
C THR A 512 7.86 2.83 -20.39
N ALA A 513 7.12 2.66 -19.29
CA ALA A 513 7.10 1.41 -18.53
C ALA A 513 6.31 0.31 -19.25
N ILE A 514 5.10 0.65 -19.73
CA ILE A 514 4.22 -0.28 -20.44
C ILE A 514 3.70 0.35 -21.73
N THR A 515 3.74 -0.42 -22.82
CA THR A 515 3.00 -0.12 -24.05
C THR A 515 2.13 -1.32 -24.43
N THR A 516 0.92 -1.05 -24.91
CA THR A 516 0.03 -2.09 -25.47
C THR A 516 -0.17 -1.90 -26.97
N ALA A 517 -0.46 -2.99 -27.67
CA ALA A 517 -1.05 -2.93 -29.01
C ALA A 517 -2.52 -2.48 -28.94
N ASP A 518 -3.08 -2.12 -30.11
CA ASP A 518 -4.52 -1.93 -30.33
C ASP A 518 -5.17 -3.31 -30.48
N ALA A 519 -5.36 -4.02 -29.36
CA ALA A 519 -5.73 -5.43 -29.35
C ALA A 519 -6.73 -5.76 -28.23
N ASP A 520 -7.67 -6.64 -28.55
CA ASP A 520 -8.74 -7.08 -27.66
C ASP A 520 -8.23 -7.72 -26.35
N GLY A 521 -9.02 -7.60 -25.29
CA GLY A 521 -8.94 -8.44 -24.10
C GLY A 521 -7.67 -8.30 -23.24
N ILE A 522 -6.81 -7.31 -23.49
CA ILE A 522 -5.64 -7.08 -22.63
C ILE A 522 -6.11 -6.66 -21.23
N ASP A 523 -5.66 -7.37 -20.21
CA ASP A 523 -5.93 -7.07 -18.79
C ASP A 523 -4.62 -6.72 -18.08
N ILE A 524 -4.58 -5.53 -17.47
CA ILE A 524 -3.44 -5.08 -16.66
C ILE A 524 -3.97 -4.72 -15.28
N ALA A 525 -3.50 -5.42 -14.25
CA ALA A 525 -4.08 -5.38 -12.91
C ALA A 525 -3.03 -5.26 -11.81
N GLY A 526 -3.28 -4.42 -10.78
CA GLY A 526 -2.55 -4.43 -9.51
C GLY A 526 -1.09 -3.98 -9.58
N LEU A 527 -0.81 -2.93 -10.37
CA LEU A 527 0.53 -2.41 -10.58
C LEU A 527 0.67 -0.96 -10.12
N LEU A 528 1.81 -0.66 -9.52
CA LEU A 528 2.26 0.73 -9.34
C LEU A 528 3.32 1.05 -10.40
N ILE A 529 3.17 2.17 -11.12
CA ILE A 529 4.17 2.68 -12.06
C ILE A 529 4.78 3.95 -11.46
N SER A 530 6.04 3.86 -11.02
CA SER A 530 6.74 4.96 -10.35
C SER A 530 7.77 5.59 -11.28
N ALA A 531 7.66 6.89 -11.55
CA ALA A 531 8.61 7.61 -12.39
C ALA A 531 10.02 7.63 -11.79
N ASN A 532 11.05 7.52 -12.62
CA ASN A 532 12.44 7.72 -12.22
C ASN A 532 12.89 9.18 -12.48
N THR A 533 14.11 9.52 -12.06
CA THR A 533 14.73 10.85 -12.14
C THR A 533 14.91 11.38 -13.57
N THR A 534 15.00 10.49 -14.56
CA THR A 534 15.02 10.86 -15.98
C THR A 534 13.58 10.96 -16.48
N ASN A 535 13.23 12.10 -17.05
CA ASN A 535 11.88 12.36 -17.54
C ASN A 535 11.48 11.36 -18.62
N SER A 536 10.43 10.59 -18.34
CA SER A 536 9.74 9.79 -19.36
C SER A 536 8.76 10.67 -20.13
N SER A 537 8.67 10.54 -21.46
CA SER A 537 7.64 11.27 -22.22
C SER A 537 6.23 10.84 -21.78
N THR A 538 6.06 9.53 -21.61
CA THR A 538 4.84 8.87 -21.15
C THR A 538 5.21 7.69 -20.27
N LEU A 539 4.55 7.48 -19.11
CA LEU A 539 4.81 6.31 -18.26
C LEU A 539 4.08 5.06 -18.76
N MET A 540 2.84 5.20 -19.23
CA MET A 540 2.07 4.11 -19.83
C MET A 540 1.27 4.56 -21.04
N GLN A 541 1.29 3.75 -22.09
CA GLN A 541 0.55 3.97 -23.32
C GLN A 541 -0.31 2.75 -23.66
N VAL A 542 -1.64 2.95 -23.74
CA VAL A 542 -2.60 1.94 -24.17
C VAL A 542 -2.97 2.19 -25.63
N GLY A 543 -2.54 1.30 -26.52
CA GLY A 543 -2.67 1.44 -27.96
C GLY A 543 -1.69 2.46 -28.56
N PRO A 544 -1.21 2.24 -29.79
CA PRO A 544 -0.42 3.23 -30.53
C PRO A 544 -1.24 4.48 -30.88
N THR A 545 -0.58 5.61 -31.10
CA THR A 545 -1.25 6.81 -31.62
C THR A 545 -1.92 6.49 -32.97
N GLY A 546 -3.20 6.89 -33.12
CA GLY A 546 -3.99 6.58 -34.30
C GLY A 546 -4.70 5.22 -34.25
N SER A 547 -4.77 4.59 -33.08
CA SER A 547 -5.71 3.50 -32.79
C SER A 547 -7.13 3.85 -33.27
N THR A 548 -7.79 2.87 -33.89
CA THR A 548 -9.13 3.03 -34.45
C THR A 548 -9.98 1.76 -34.35
N ALA A 549 -9.41 0.64 -33.88
CA ALA A 549 -10.16 -0.58 -33.67
C ALA A 549 -11.21 -0.34 -32.57
N SER A 550 -12.38 -0.98 -32.71
CA SER A 550 -13.34 -1.08 -31.62
C SER A 550 -13.06 -2.36 -30.85
N HIS A 551 -13.09 -2.26 -29.53
CA HIS A 551 -12.87 -3.34 -28.58
C HIS A 551 -14.13 -3.59 -27.71
N THR A 552 -15.30 -3.09 -28.11
CA THR A 552 -16.54 -3.16 -27.30
C THR A 552 -16.90 -4.57 -26.83
N ALA A 553 -16.62 -5.60 -27.63
CA ALA A 553 -16.95 -6.99 -27.30
C ALA A 553 -15.98 -7.61 -26.29
N ASP A 554 -14.74 -7.13 -26.26
CA ASP A 554 -13.67 -7.65 -25.42
C ASP A 554 -12.65 -6.53 -25.13
N PRO A 555 -13.01 -5.63 -24.21
CA PRO A 555 -12.27 -4.40 -24.00
C PRO A 555 -10.89 -4.66 -23.39
N ILE A 556 -9.98 -3.70 -23.59
CA ILE A 556 -8.78 -3.59 -22.77
C ILE A 556 -9.21 -3.03 -21.40
N VAL A 557 -8.72 -3.61 -20.32
CA VAL A 557 -9.07 -3.16 -18.97
C VAL A 557 -7.84 -2.93 -18.10
N LEU A 558 -7.85 -1.80 -17.39
CA LEU A 558 -6.85 -1.41 -16.39
C LEU A 558 -7.50 -1.45 -15.02
N HIS A 559 -7.04 -2.34 -14.14
CA HIS A 559 -7.54 -2.48 -12.77
C HIS A 559 -6.46 -2.09 -11.76
N ASP A 560 -6.77 -1.24 -10.79
CA ASP A 560 -5.85 -0.94 -9.69
C ASP A 560 -4.45 -0.55 -10.22
N VAL A 561 -4.41 0.24 -11.30
CA VAL A 561 -3.18 0.70 -11.94
C VAL A 561 -2.89 2.10 -11.44
N PHE A 562 -1.87 2.19 -10.60
CA PHE A 562 -1.52 3.40 -9.87
C PHE A 562 -0.24 4.00 -10.43
N PHE A 563 -0.10 5.32 -10.31
CA PHE A 563 1.07 6.04 -10.80
C PHE A 563 1.59 7.00 -9.74
N ARG A 564 2.93 7.08 -9.63
CA ARG A 564 3.61 7.99 -8.72
C ARG A 564 4.72 8.74 -9.42
N ILE A 565 4.69 10.07 -9.33
CA ILE A 565 5.72 10.97 -9.87
C ILE A 565 6.29 11.82 -8.74
N GLY A 566 7.33 11.32 -8.09
CA GLY A 566 7.97 11.95 -6.94
C GLY A 566 7.64 11.27 -5.60
N GLY A 567 8.01 11.91 -4.50
CA GLY A 567 7.70 11.49 -3.12
C GLY A 567 8.86 10.72 -2.46
N ASP A 568 9.39 9.70 -3.15
CA ASP A 568 10.59 8.97 -2.74
C ASP A 568 11.87 9.58 -3.35
N ILE A 569 11.82 9.89 -4.64
CA ILE A 569 12.88 10.49 -5.45
C ILE A 569 12.33 11.67 -6.28
N ALA A 570 13.19 12.43 -6.95
CA ALA A 570 12.77 13.49 -7.87
C ALA A 570 12.30 12.92 -9.23
N GLY A 571 11.25 12.08 -9.18
CA GLY A 571 10.68 11.39 -10.34
C GLY A 571 10.04 12.36 -11.34
N LYS A 572 10.14 12.08 -12.65
CA LYS A 572 9.68 12.99 -13.71
C LYS A 572 8.99 12.25 -14.83
N ALA A 573 7.87 12.79 -15.30
CA ALA A 573 7.19 12.30 -16.49
C ALA A 573 6.43 13.45 -17.15
N THR A 574 6.44 13.56 -18.48
CA THR A 574 5.65 14.61 -19.14
C THR A 574 4.16 14.27 -19.13
N GLN A 575 3.82 13.04 -19.53
CA GLN A 575 2.47 12.48 -19.48
C GLN A 575 2.51 11.19 -18.63
N THR A 576 1.47 10.93 -17.85
CA THR A 576 1.44 9.73 -17.01
C THR A 576 0.81 8.57 -17.77
N LEU A 577 -0.48 8.66 -18.10
CA LEU A 577 -1.22 7.64 -18.84
C LEU A 577 -1.82 8.24 -20.12
N VAL A 578 -1.58 7.58 -21.25
CA VAL A 578 -2.18 7.91 -22.54
C VAL A 578 -2.97 6.72 -23.05
N ILE A 579 -4.27 6.91 -23.29
CA ILE A 579 -5.17 5.88 -23.81
C ILE A 579 -5.57 6.26 -25.23
N ASN A 580 -5.09 5.51 -26.21
CA ASN A 580 -5.41 5.69 -27.63
C ASN A 580 -6.46 4.69 -28.12
N SER A 581 -6.45 3.45 -27.61
CA SER A 581 -7.44 2.45 -27.97
C SER A 581 -8.85 2.87 -27.55
N ASN A 582 -9.83 2.50 -28.37
CA ASN A 582 -11.25 2.72 -28.06
C ASN A 582 -11.73 1.70 -27.01
N ASP A 583 -12.90 1.95 -26.42
CA ASP A 583 -13.62 1.03 -25.54
C ASP A 583 -12.86 0.59 -24.27
N VAL A 584 -11.71 1.22 -23.96
CA VAL A 584 -10.91 0.89 -22.78
C VAL A 584 -11.71 1.15 -21.51
N ILE A 585 -11.62 0.24 -20.55
CA ILE A 585 -12.17 0.43 -19.21
C ILE A 585 -11.00 0.72 -18.25
N GLY A 586 -11.05 1.84 -17.56
CA GLY A 586 -10.23 2.07 -16.37
C GLY A 586 -11.07 1.87 -15.13
N ASP A 587 -10.58 1.07 -14.19
CA ASP A 587 -11.30 0.66 -12.99
C ASP A 587 -10.37 0.78 -11.76
N ASP A 588 -10.65 1.76 -10.92
CA ASP A 588 -9.81 2.21 -9.79
C ASP A 588 -8.41 2.65 -10.24
N LEU A 589 -8.30 3.87 -10.77
CA LEU A 589 -7.04 4.44 -11.23
C LEU A 589 -6.65 5.65 -10.38
N TRP A 590 -5.42 5.66 -9.88
CA TRP A 590 -4.84 6.82 -9.21
C TRP A 590 -3.58 7.29 -9.89
N LEU A 591 -3.62 8.51 -10.42
CA LEU A 591 -2.50 9.17 -11.06
C LEU A 591 -2.04 10.32 -10.18
N TRP A 592 -0.89 10.15 -9.51
CA TRP A 592 -0.45 11.07 -8.47
C TRP A 592 0.91 11.67 -8.78
N ARG A 593 0.94 12.99 -9.04
CA ARG A 593 2.17 13.77 -8.94
C ARG A 593 2.37 14.10 -7.46
N ALA A 594 3.46 13.63 -6.88
CA ALA A 594 3.65 13.73 -5.43
C ALA A 594 3.61 15.18 -4.90
N ASP A 595 2.87 15.40 -3.81
CA ASP A 595 2.70 16.69 -3.13
C ASP A 595 3.51 16.84 -1.82
N HIS A 596 4.08 15.74 -1.31
CA HIS A 596 4.82 15.72 -0.05
C HIS A 596 6.07 14.80 -0.06
N THR A 597 6.89 14.95 0.98
CA THR A 597 8.15 14.22 1.22
C THR A 597 9.30 14.63 0.27
N ASN A 598 10.09 13.69 -0.22
CA ASN A 598 11.34 13.93 -0.91
C ASN A 598 11.12 14.08 -2.41
N GLY A 599 11.93 14.90 -3.06
CA GLY A 599 11.88 15.03 -4.52
C GLY A 599 10.62 15.72 -5.06
N VAL A 600 9.90 16.47 -4.23
CA VAL A 600 8.68 17.22 -4.61
C VAL A 600 8.98 18.71 -4.81
N GLY A 601 8.28 19.30 -5.77
CA GLY A 601 8.28 20.74 -6.04
C GLY A 601 8.08 21.03 -7.52
N TRP A 602 7.68 22.26 -7.85
CA TRP A 602 7.27 22.66 -9.20
C TRP A 602 8.30 22.31 -10.29
N THR A 603 9.59 22.41 -9.98
CA THR A 603 10.69 22.05 -10.90
C THR A 603 11.40 20.74 -10.53
N THR A 604 11.02 20.13 -9.40
CA THR A 604 11.66 18.93 -8.85
C THR A 604 11.06 17.65 -9.44
N ASN A 605 9.74 17.51 -9.39
CA ASN A 605 8.96 16.41 -9.99
C ASN A 605 7.99 16.94 -11.07
N PRO A 606 8.48 17.58 -12.15
CA PRO A 606 7.61 18.10 -13.18
C PRO A 606 6.79 16.98 -13.80
N ALA A 607 5.47 17.20 -13.88
CA ALA A 607 4.56 16.40 -14.67
C ALA A 607 3.42 17.24 -15.24
N ALA A 608 3.28 17.21 -16.56
CA ALA A 608 2.36 18.11 -17.24
C ALA A 608 0.91 17.59 -17.17
N ASN A 609 0.69 16.31 -17.49
CA ASN A 609 -0.64 15.73 -17.57
C ASN A 609 -0.69 14.38 -16.86
N GLY A 610 -1.79 14.13 -16.15
CA GLY A 610 -2.10 12.82 -15.59
C GLY A 610 -2.63 11.91 -16.67
N LEU A 611 -3.88 12.10 -17.06
CA LEU A 611 -4.57 11.26 -18.03
C LEU A 611 -4.83 12.01 -19.34
N ILE A 612 -4.53 11.35 -20.46
CA ILE A 612 -4.95 11.77 -21.81
C ILE A 612 -5.71 10.62 -22.45
N VAL A 613 -6.99 10.85 -22.76
CA VAL A 613 -7.86 9.88 -23.44
C VAL A 613 -8.11 10.34 -24.88
N ASN A 614 -7.54 9.62 -25.84
CA ASN A 614 -7.75 9.84 -27.27
C ASN A 614 -8.77 8.88 -27.87
N GLY A 615 -8.89 7.67 -27.33
CA GLY A 615 -9.85 6.67 -27.79
C GLY A 615 -11.30 7.06 -27.53
N ASP A 616 -12.18 6.64 -28.43
CA ASP A 616 -13.63 6.74 -28.31
C ASP A 616 -14.18 5.68 -27.34
N ASP A 617 -15.34 5.94 -26.75
CA ASP A 617 -16.12 5.03 -25.90
C ASP A 617 -15.38 4.47 -24.66
N VAL A 618 -14.29 5.13 -24.24
CA VAL A 618 -13.56 4.83 -23.01
C VAL A 618 -14.43 5.08 -21.78
N THR A 619 -14.39 4.17 -20.82
CA THR A 619 -15.17 4.25 -19.57
C THR A 619 -14.22 4.22 -18.36
N MET A 620 -14.44 5.12 -17.41
CA MET A 620 -13.66 5.21 -16.16
C MET A 620 -14.58 5.00 -14.96
N TYR A 621 -14.20 4.12 -14.05
CA TYR A 621 -14.76 3.98 -12.71
C TYR A 621 -13.67 4.27 -11.70
N GLY A 622 -13.95 5.13 -10.72
CA GLY A 622 -13.00 5.35 -9.61
C GLY A 622 -11.73 6.07 -10.07
N LEU A 623 -11.86 7.21 -10.75
CA LEU A 623 -10.71 7.93 -11.30
C LEU A 623 -10.23 9.05 -10.36
N ALA A 624 -9.00 8.94 -9.85
CA ALA A 624 -8.33 9.99 -9.09
C ALA A 624 -7.09 10.52 -9.85
N VAL A 625 -7.01 11.84 -10.08
CA VAL A 625 -5.89 12.45 -10.82
C VAL A 625 -5.45 13.75 -10.15
N GLU A 626 -4.22 13.80 -9.65
CA GLU A 626 -3.82 14.83 -8.68
C GLU A 626 -2.48 15.52 -8.99
N HIS A 627 -2.46 16.82 -8.67
CA HIS A 627 -1.34 17.75 -8.61
C HIS A 627 -0.50 18.00 -9.87
N PHE A 628 -0.94 17.61 -11.06
CA PHE A 628 -0.27 17.89 -12.33
C PHE A 628 -0.21 19.38 -12.67
N GLN A 629 0.83 19.77 -13.42
CA GLN A 629 1.14 21.18 -13.70
C GLN A 629 0.26 21.80 -14.79
N LYS A 630 -0.41 20.97 -15.60
CA LYS A 630 -1.39 21.39 -16.62
C LYS A 630 -2.72 20.68 -16.37
N TYR A 631 -3.47 20.37 -17.45
CA TYR A 631 -4.72 19.63 -17.33
C TYR A 631 -4.44 18.26 -16.67
N GLN A 632 -5.12 18.00 -15.56
CA GLN A 632 -4.98 16.72 -14.85
C GLN A 632 -5.46 15.60 -15.78
N THR A 633 -6.65 15.79 -16.35
CA THR A 633 -7.30 14.91 -17.30
C THR A 633 -7.67 15.68 -18.58
N THR A 634 -7.29 15.15 -19.74
CA THR A 634 -7.75 15.62 -21.05
C THR A 634 -8.47 14.51 -21.80
N TRP A 635 -9.67 14.80 -22.27
CA TRP A 635 -10.52 13.87 -23.00
C TRP A 635 -10.75 14.37 -24.44
N ASN A 636 -10.23 13.64 -25.41
CA ASN A 636 -10.27 13.96 -26.83
C ASN A 636 -11.23 13.05 -27.63
N GLY A 637 -11.50 11.83 -27.14
CA GLY A 637 -12.43 10.89 -27.76
C GLY A 637 -13.91 11.15 -27.44
N ASN A 638 -14.81 10.69 -28.30
CA ASN A 638 -16.27 10.75 -28.11
C ASN A 638 -16.76 9.59 -27.24
N GLY A 639 -17.99 9.69 -26.72
CA GLY A 639 -18.65 8.60 -25.99
C GLY A 639 -18.05 8.30 -24.61
N GLY A 640 -17.10 9.13 -24.17
CA GLY A 640 -16.39 8.96 -22.91
C GLY A 640 -17.32 9.02 -21.71
N ARG A 641 -17.11 8.11 -20.75
CA ARG A 641 -17.92 8.01 -19.53
C ARG A 641 -17.02 7.99 -18.29
N THR A 642 -17.37 8.75 -17.26
CA THR A 642 -16.66 8.74 -15.96
C THR A 642 -17.65 8.60 -14.81
N TYR A 643 -17.51 7.54 -14.02
CA TYR A 643 -18.27 7.29 -12.80
C TYR A 643 -17.33 7.47 -11.62
N PHE A 644 -17.56 8.53 -10.84
CA PHE A 644 -16.65 9.06 -9.84
C PHE A 644 -15.36 9.65 -10.42
N TYR A 645 -15.11 10.91 -10.07
CA TYR A 645 -13.84 11.58 -10.30
C TYR A 645 -13.42 12.34 -9.05
N GLN A 646 -12.15 12.24 -8.69
CA GLN A 646 -11.53 13.05 -7.63
C GLN A 646 -10.23 13.66 -8.15
N SER A 647 -9.97 14.90 -7.76
CA SER A 647 -8.76 15.59 -8.15
C SER A 647 -8.41 16.73 -7.21
N GLU A 648 -7.11 16.96 -7.04
CA GLU A 648 -6.56 18.12 -6.34
C GLU A 648 -5.57 18.89 -7.21
N THR A 649 -5.73 20.21 -7.35
CA THR A 649 -4.78 21.04 -8.09
C THR A 649 -3.36 20.97 -7.48
N PRO A 650 -2.28 21.25 -8.25
CA PRO A 650 -0.93 21.36 -7.69
C PRO A 650 -0.87 22.36 -6.54
N TYR A 651 -0.26 21.97 -5.42
CA TYR A 651 -0.12 22.87 -4.26
C TYR A 651 0.99 23.91 -4.43
N ASP A 652 1.92 23.59 -5.32
CA ASP A 652 3.23 24.22 -5.46
C ASP A 652 3.31 25.15 -6.68
N VAL A 653 2.18 25.71 -7.09
CA VAL A 653 2.13 26.71 -8.16
C VAL A 653 2.89 27.97 -7.71
N PRO A 654 3.94 28.41 -8.43
CA PRO A 654 4.76 29.51 -7.95
C PRO A 654 4.06 30.87 -8.06
N ASP A 655 3.36 31.12 -9.16
CA ASP A 655 2.58 32.32 -9.41
C ASP A 655 1.55 32.11 -10.53
N GLN A 656 0.61 33.05 -10.68
CA GLN A 656 -0.45 32.96 -11.66
C GLN A 656 0.09 32.90 -13.11
N SER A 657 1.18 33.62 -13.41
CA SER A 657 1.71 33.68 -14.77
C SER A 657 2.32 32.35 -15.22
N ALA A 658 2.93 31.61 -14.28
CA ALA A 658 3.43 30.26 -14.52
C ALA A 658 2.33 29.23 -14.75
N TRP A 659 1.10 29.52 -14.30
CA TRP A 659 -0.06 28.64 -14.37
C TRP A 659 -1.25 29.33 -15.04
N THR A 660 -1.00 30.10 -16.10
CA THR A 660 -2.03 30.60 -17.01
C THR A 660 -1.94 29.82 -18.32
N THR A 661 -3.07 29.41 -18.89
CA THR A 661 -3.07 28.68 -20.17
C THR A 661 -2.58 29.59 -21.30
N SER A 662 -2.13 29.01 -22.42
CA SER A 662 -1.82 29.80 -23.61
C SER A 662 -3.04 30.57 -24.17
N GLY A 663 -4.26 30.15 -23.80
CA GLY A 663 -5.51 30.82 -24.15
C GLY A 663 -5.85 32.01 -23.26
N GLY A 664 -5.13 32.18 -22.14
CA GLY A 664 -5.37 33.25 -21.16
C GLY A 664 -6.23 32.85 -19.97
N ASP A 665 -6.63 31.58 -19.86
CA ASP A 665 -7.39 31.07 -18.71
C ASP A 665 -6.50 30.99 -17.48
N LEU A 666 -7.06 31.35 -16.33
CA LEU A 666 -6.37 31.30 -15.04
C LEU A 666 -6.32 29.84 -14.58
N GLY A 667 -5.15 29.23 -14.53
CA GLY A 667 -5.02 27.81 -14.19
C GLY A 667 -5.40 26.88 -15.33
N TYR A 668 -5.03 25.61 -15.20
CA TYR A 668 -5.48 24.54 -16.09
C TYR A 668 -6.62 23.79 -15.39
N ALA A 669 -7.74 23.61 -16.08
CA ALA A 669 -8.86 22.82 -15.56
C ALA A 669 -8.39 21.42 -15.13
N SER A 670 -8.98 20.88 -14.07
CA SER A 670 -8.70 19.50 -13.69
C SER A 670 -9.23 18.55 -14.75
N TYR A 671 -10.44 18.78 -15.25
CA TYR A 671 -11.08 17.93 -16.24
C TYR A 671 -11.36 18.73 -17.52
N LYS A 672 -10.64 18.43 -18.59
CA LYS A 672 -10.80 19.09 -19.90
C LYS A 672 -11.39 18.11 -20.93
N VAL A 673 -12.60 18.39 -21.41
CA VAL A 673 -13.15 17.76 -22.62
C VAL A 673 -12.82 18.66 -23.81
N ALA A 674 -12.19 18.10 -24.84
CA ALA A 674 -11.75 18.83 -26.02
C ALA A 674 -12.93 19.41 -26.82
N ASN A 675 -12.70 20.54 -27.48
CA ASN A 675 -13.78 21.26 -28.18
C ASN A 675 -14.35 20.50 -29.39
N SER A 676 -13.63 19.49 -29.88
CA SER A 676 -14.06 18.60 -30.95
C SER A 676 -14.97 17.46 -30.49
N VAL A 677 -15.06 17.20 -29.19
CA VAL A 677 -15.90 16.12 -28.63
C VAL A 677 -17.36 16.50 -28.73
N THR A 678 -18.18 15.54 -29.17
CA THR A 678 -19.62 15.72 -29.39
C THR A 678 -20.48 14.96 -28.39
N SER A 679 -19.92 13.97 -27.68
CA SER A 679 -20.59 13.25 -26.61
C SER A 679 -19.61 12.87 -25.50
N HIS A 680 -20.02 13.10 -24.25
CA HIS A 680 -19.26 12.74 -23.05
C HIS A 680 -20.20 12.78 -21.84
N GLU A 681 -20.02 11.93 -20.83
CA GLU A 681 -20.85 11.99 -19.64
C GLU A 681 -20.10 11.62 -18.36
N ALA A 682 -20.25 12.42 -17.30
CA ALA A 682 -19.58 12.17 -16.02
C ALA A 682 -20.52 12.34 -14.82
N TRP A 683 -20.35 11.49 -13.80
CA TRP A 683 -21.15 11.46 -12.57
C TRP A 683 -20.26 11.53 -11.33
N GLY A 684 -20.59 12.44 -10.41
CA GLY A 684 -19.90 12.56 -9.13
C GLY A 684 -18.47 13.05 -9.30
N VAL A 685 -18.31 14.33 -9.65
CA VAL A 685 -17.02 14.94 -10.01
C VAL A 685 -16.56 15.92 -8.94
N GLY A 686 -15.50 15.57 -8.21
CA GLY A 686 -14.88 16.39 -7.18
C GLY A 686 -13.55 17.02 -7.65
N VAL A 687 -13.42 18.33 -7.53
CA VAL A 687 -12.17 19.05 -7.83
C VAL A 687 -11.80 20.01 -6.70
N TYR A 688 -10.66 19.77 -6.07
CA TYR A 688 -10.24 20.45 -4.85
C TYR A 688 -9.01 21.32 -5.14
N ALA A 689 -8.91 22.44 -4.44
CA ALA A 689 -7.73 23.30 -4.50
C ALA A 689 -7.12 23.47 -3.11
N TYR A 690 -5.81 23.32 -3.03
CA TYR A 690 -5.01 23.70 -1.87
C TYR A 690 -3.74 24.39 -2.36
N LEU A 691 -3.86 25.66 -2.75
CA LEU A 691 -2.78 26.42 -3.39
C LEU A 691 -1.79 26.94 -2.33
N ARG A 692 -1.26 26.00 -1.53
CA ARG A 692 -0.45 26.22 -0.31
C ARG A 692 0.72 27.17 -0.53
N ASP A 693 1.48 26.98 -1.61
CA ASP A 693 2.72 27.73 -1.80
C ASP A 693 2.46 29.15 -2.33
N ASN A 694 1.31 29.39 -2.98
CA ASN A 694 0.84 30.71 -3.35
C ASN A 694 -0.70 30.82 -3.35
N PRO A 695 -1.32 31.14 -2.20
CA PRO A 695 -2.78 31.19 -2.06
C PRO A 695 -3.48 32.29 -2.86
N SER A 696 -2.72 33.22 -3.47
CA SER A 696 -3.26 34.27 -4.35
C SER A 696 -3.54 33.80 -5.78
N VAL A 697 -3.05 32.61 -6.14
CA VAL A 697 -3.34 31.97 -7.42
C VAL A 697 -4.82 31.60 -7.47
N VAL A 698 -5.40 31.76 -8.66
CA VAL A 698 -6.80 31.48 -8.96
C VAL A 698 -6.87 30.42 -10.05
N LEU A 699 -7.73 29.44 -9.85
CA LEU A 699 -8.23 28.58 -10.91
C LEU A 699 -9.55 29.19 -11.44
N GLY A 700 -9.59 29.52 -12.74
CA GLY A 700 -10.75 30.11 -13.39
C GLY A 700 -11.93 29.14 -13.40
N HIS A 701 -11.69 27.89 -13.71
CA HIS A 701 -12.72 26.85 -13.72
C HIS A 701 -12.11 25.48 -13.45
N ALA A 702 -12.80 24.67 -12.66
CA ALA A 702 -12.35 23.32 -12.33
C ALA A 702 -12.52 22.33 -13.50
N ILE A 703 -13.55 22.53 -14.31
CA ILE A 703 -13.91 21.67 -15.45
C ILE A 703 -14.07 22.57 -16.69
N GLU A 704 -13.57 22.11 -17.84
CA GLU A 704 -13.67 22.81 -19.11
C GLU A 704 -14.21 21.90 -20.21
N VAL A 705 -15.30 22.28 -20.88
CA VAL A 705 -15.98 21.40 -21.84
C VAL A 705 -16.52 22.18 -23.05
N PRO A 706 -16.80 21.52 -24.19
CA PRO A 706 -17.55 22.16 -25.27
C PRO A 706 -19.03 22.34 -24.89
N THR A 707 -19.62 23.42 -25.39
CA THR A 707 -21.07 23.65 -25.25
C THR A 707 -21.86 22.79 -26.24
N THR A 708 -22.09 21.52 -25.90
CA THR A 708 -22.95 20.60 -26.67
C THR A 708 -23.94 19.90 -25.74
N SER A 709 -25.16 19.63 -26.19
CA SER A 709 -26.20 19.02 -25.34
C SER A 709 -25.96 17.54 -25.00
N ALA A 710 -24.98 16.92 -25.63
CA ALA A 710 -24.59 15.52 -25.40
C ALA A 710 -23.28 15.39 -24.60
N VAL A 711 -22.67 16.51 -24.18
CA VAL A 711 -21.61 16.53 -23.17
C VAL A 711 -22.24 16.92 -21.84
N LYS A 712 -22.34 15.98 -20.89
CA LYS A 712 -23.12 16.14 -19.67
C LYS A 712 -22.30 15.83 -18.42
N PHE A 713 -22.56 16.56 -17.36
CA PHE A 713 -21.95 16.35 -16.05
C PHE A 713 -23.04 16.36 -14.98
N HIS A 714 -22.92 15.45 -14.01
CA HIS A 714 -23.87 15.27 -12.92
C HIS A 714 -23.11 15.28 -11.60
N SER A 715 -23.67 15.96 -10.59
CA SER A 715 -23.14 16.00 -9.23
C SER A 715 -21.68 16.47 -9.15
N MET A 716 -21.44 17.74 -9.44
CA MET A 716 -20.11 18.35 -9.35
C MET A 716 -19.92 19.09 -8.03
N VAL A 717 -18.75 18.94 -7.41
CA VAL A 717 -18.33 19.67 -6.22
C VAL A 717 -16.94 20.26 -6.42
N THR A 718 -16.78 21.51 -6.00
CA THR A 718 -15.45 22.12 -5.84
C THR A 718 -15.24 22.54 -4.40
N THR A 719 -14.02 22.41 -3.89
CA THR A 719 -13.67 22.88 -2.55
C THR A 719 -12.27 23.51 -2.49
N VAL A 720 -12.07 24.43 -1.56
CA VAL A 720 -10.75 24.95 -1.18
C VAL A 720 -10.38 24.40 0.20
N LEU A 721 -9.29 23.65 0.26
CA LEU A 721 -8.78 23.03 1.48
C LEU A 721 -7.93 24.04 2.27
N GLY A 722 -7.92 23.92 3.60
CA GLY A 722 -7.04 24.71 4.47
C GLY A 722 -7.25 26.22 4.49
N GLY A 723 -8.17 26.77 3.66
CA GLY A 723 -8.33 28.20 3.45
C GLY A 723 -7.32 28.80 2.46
N ASP A 724 -6.69 27.99 1.61
CA ASP A 724 -5.67 28.45 0.66
C ASP A 724 -6.08 28.20 -0.81
N GLY A 725 -6.40 29.27 -1.52
CA GLY A 725 -6.71 29.25 -2.95
C GLY A 725 -8.09 29.78 -3.31
N THR A 726 -8.40 29.81 -4.60
CA THR A 726 -9.71 30.23 -5.13
C THR A 726 -10.00 29.48 -6.43
N ILE A 727 -11.25 29.01 -6.57
CA ILE A 727 -11.78 28.49 -7.84
C ILE A 727 -12.98 29.36 -8.23
N ASN A 728 -12.93 30.06 -9.37
CA ASN A 728 -13.99 31.00 -9.76
C ASN A 728 -15.29 30.28 -10.16
N HIS A 729 -15.19 29.16 -10.88
CA HIS A 729 -16.34 28.40 -11.38
C HIS A 729 -16.12 26.89 -11.28
N ILE A 730 -17.21 26.14 -11.15
CA ILE A 730 -17.18 24.68 -11.14
C ILE A 730 -16.88 24.16 -12.55
N ILE A 731 -17.60 24.68 -13.55
CA ILE A 731 -17.50 24.24 -14.94
C ILE A 731 -17.67 25.43 -15.89
N ASP A 732 -16.71 25.62 -16.79
CA ASP A 732 -16.62 26.78 -17.68
C ASP A 732 -16.90 28.10 -16.93
N ASN A 733 -18.06 28.74 -17.15
CA ASN A 733 -18.48 29.98 -16.48
C ASN A 733 -19.64 29.78 -15.49
N THR A 734 -19.89 28.54 -15.06
CA THR A 734 -21.06 28.11 -14.28
C THR A 734 -20.65 27.50 -12.94
N GLY A 735 -21.49 27.70 -11.93
CA GLY A 735 -21.24 27.29 -10.56
C GLY A 735 -20.66 28.41 -9.71
N ASN A 736 -20.94 28.35 -8.41
CA ASN A 736 -20.49 29.38 -7.46
C ASN A 736 -18.98 29.28 -7.24
N GLN A 737 -18.35 30.45 -7.07
CA GLN A 737 -16.97 30.55 -6.66
C GLN A 737 -16.76 29.92 -5.27
N VAL A 738 -15.62 29.26 -5.09
CA VAL A 738 -15.10 28.87 -3.78
C VAL A 738 -13.88 29.68 -3.41
N THR A 739 -13.84 30.11 -2.16
CA THR A 739 -12.80 30.95 -1.55
C THR A 739 -12.52 30.45 -0.13
N PRO A 740 -11.51 30.99 0.57
CA PRO A 740 -11.27 30.62 1.96
C PRO A 740 -12.45 30.89 2.91
N SER A 741 -13.37 31.81 2.56
CA SER A 741 -14.57 32.14 3.35
C SER A 741 -15.84 31.40 2.91
N SER A 742 -15.83 30.81 1.71
CA SER A 742 -16.90 29.98 1.14
C SER A 742 -16.25 28.76 0.51
N ASN A 743 -15.89 27.79 1.35
CA ASN A 743 -14.91 26.77 0.99
C ASN A 743 -15.46 25.62 0.12
N VAL A 744 -16.78 25.51 -0.11
CA VAL A 744 -17.36 24.45 -0.95
C VAL A 744 -18.51 24.98 -1.81
N ALA A 745 -18.60 24.49 -3.05
CA ALA A 745 -19.70 24.78 -3.97
C ALA A 745 -20.12 23.50 -4.70
N TYR A 746 -21.42 23.42 -5.00
CA TYR A 746 -22.05 22.27 -5.65
C TYR A 746 -22.80 22.71 -6.90
N LEU A 747 -22.81 21.86 -7.93
CA LEU A 747 -23.61 22.02 -9.15
C LEU A 747 -24.19 20.65 -9.53
N VAL A 748 -25.52 20.55 -9.61
CA VAL A 748 -26.21 19.26 -9.80
C VAL A 748 -26.07 18.73 -11.21
N SER A 749 -26.10 19.60 -12.22
CA SER A 749 -26.09 19.19 -13.63
C SER A 749 -25.45 20.26 -14.53
N TYR A 750 -24.92 19.84 -15.68
CA TYR A 750 -24.46 20.71 -16.76
C TYR A 750 -24.45 19.95 -18.11
N PRO A 751 -24.70 20.61 -19.26
CA PRO A 751 -25.32 21.93 -19.37
C PRO A 751 -26.75 21.93 -18.85
#